data_AF-A0AAD7XDH8-F1
#
_entry.id   AF-A0AAD7XDH8-F1
#
_cell.length_a   1.000
_cell.length_b   1.000
_cell.length_c   1.000
_cell.angle_alpha   90.00
_cell.angle_beta   90.00
_cell.angle_gamma   90.00
#
_symmetry.space_group_name_H-M   'P 1'
#
loop_
_entity.id
_entity.type
_entity.pdbx_description
1 polymer ?
#
loop_
_entity_poly.entity_id
_entity_poly.type
_entity_poly.pdbx_seq_one_letter_code
_entity_poly.pdbx_strand_id
1 'polypeptide(L)'
;MSGVLTLTPTASPFPWAAAAIATYTGKASLNFDTDAKGVTLEIDGSKITAEDEIVQTLAKAGGLADDSAKTAAYFALAKTLPTVTAFPEITAALDSLDDHLAFRTFLVGHDITAADWIVWGALKGSVKIVGLLKNNKHPHLLRWFSHIESLESTQAAIAGLAEAKSAKARNNKTAASFALGLQNAKEGEVVTRFPPEPSGYLHIGHAKAAMLNQYFAKMYKGKMIIRFDDTNPTKERTEFEETILEDLALLDIHGDKITHTSDYFDQLYEYALQMIKTGKAYADNTPQEQMRKERFDGIASQHRDDSVEDNLKHFAEMTSGSEEGTKWCIRAKISVDNPNKALRDPVIYRTNLLPHHRTGDKWKVYPTYDFACPIVDSIEGVTHALRTNEYRDRNPQYNWMIEALGLRPVHIWDFSRLNFIYTLLSKRKLHWFVDTGLVRGWDDPRFPTVRGIRRRGLTVEALRQFMLAQGPSQAIVSLEWDSLWTLNKKVIDPIAPRFWALSKANLVPVTVKGGPEKPEVKNVPKHKKNPEVGEKQTVYSSQIFVEQEDAVSFEDQEEVTLMDWGNAIVRSKTTNESGVITAIEMELHLEGDFRKTKKKITWLAQPAGEHALVETTLLDHDYLITKKKLEETDDVKDFVTPVTEFREDALADANVRTLAKGNIIQFERKGYYIFDGTVDGRMEFIHIPDGRAASIASKAAPATPAEGAKKESAAAAQAEEGQQRGQLTSKETPADTKMYKLAKVYGEDEVPTPVETKMYKVKNVFSWFKWSVPSSSTCERLQRRTGSQILKAMEVPKTMKALVVQEGKQVAVLNHPVPEIGDDDILVKTVAVAQNPTDYKFIDSGRGKPGTVLGCDWSGNVVKLGQNVTSVKVGDHVAGFVMGGMFPDGGAFAEYVKTPAELTWVVPPGTLSHEEAATMGCAFWTAIQALYHPTRLSLVEPPEKAAGDEWVYIHGGSSSVGQFAIQLAVLSGYKVATTASPRNFALVRSLGAAAVFDYADPAVVANIKAASGDSIRAALDTIGLRSAQATCVEVIAPGGGKVVHILQVIPDASARTDVERIYTLLYWALGRAFSFGPGAEHPVRPEDRAHMVHFLKKVPGLVKDGLVKPLPVKLWEGGLAAIPDGLQYMREGLVRAEKIVYRVA
;
A
#
# COMPACT_ATOMS: atom_id res chain seq x y z
N MET A 1 -15.73 -49.99 -36.17
CA MET A 1 -15.82 -50.55 -34.81
C MET A 1 -14.98 -49.66 -33.92
N SER A 2 -15.55 -49.15 -32.83
CA SER A 2 -14.86 -48.24 -31.90
C SER A 2 -14.58 -49.00 -30.61
N GLY A 3 -13.30 -49.19 -30.30
CA GLY A 3 -12.89 -49.67 -28.99
C GLY A 3 -13.07 -48.60 -27.91
N VAL A 4 -12.83 -48.97 -26.66
CA VAL A 4 -12.74 -48.04 -25.54
C VAL A 4 -11.33 -48.12 -24.97
N LEU A 5 -10.65 -46.97 -24.89
CA LEU A 5 -9.34 -46.85 -24.24
C LEU A 5 -9.55 -46.23 -22.85
N THR A 6 -9.54 -47.07 -21.83
CA THR A 6 -9.61 -46.63 -20.42
C THR A 6 -8.22 -46.21 -19.94
N LEU A 7 -8.17 -45.01 -19.37
CA LEU A 7 -6.98 -44.29 -18.95
C LEU A 7 -7.18 -43.78 -17.52
N THR A 8 -6.21 -43.99 -16.64
CA THR A 8 -6.24 -43.37 -15.31
C THR A 8 -5.52 -42.02 -15.30
N PRO A 9 -6.16 -40.90 -14.87
CA PRO A 9 -5.53 -39.57 -14.80
C PRO A 9 -4.30 -39.47 -13.88
N THR A 10 -4.02 -40.53 -13.09
CA THR A 10 -2.92 -40.65 -12.13
C THR A 10 -1.80 -41.60 -12.58
N ALA A 11 -1.87 -42.17 -13.80
CA ALA A 11 -0.83 -43.05 -14.34
C ALA A 11 0.55 -42.35 -14.40
N SER A 12 1.61 -43.09 -14.04
CA SER A 12 3.00 -42.62 -14.08
C SER A 12 3.95 -43.73 -14.54
N PRO A 13 4.61 -43.62 -15.72
CA PRO A 13 4.35 -42.61 -16.74
C PRO A 13 2.91 -42.69 -17.27
N PHE A 14 2.36 -41.56 -17.71
CA PHE A 14 1.05 -41.54 -18.36
C PHE A 14 1.20 -42.12 -19.78
N PRO A 15 0.27 -42.98 -20.25
CA PRO A 15 0.35 -43.66 -21.55
C PRO A 15 -0.02 -42.72 -22.71
N TRP A 16 0.90 -41.80 -23.01
CA TRP A 16 0.74 -40.75 -24.01
C TRP A 16 0.61 -41.28 -25.43
N ALA A 17 1.30 -42.38 -25.78
CA ALA A 17 1.24 -42.93 -27.13
C ALA A 17 -0.14 -43.53 -27.41
N ALA A 18 -0.68 -44.30 -26.46
CA ALA A 18 -2.03 -44.87 -26.56
C ALA A 18 -3.10 -43.78 -26.66
N ALA A 19 -3.06 -42.76 -25.78
CA ALA A 19 -4.06 -41.70 -25.76
C ALA A 19 -4.06 -40.86 -27.06
N ALA A 20 -2.88 -40.53 -27.59
CA ALA A 20 -2.76 -39.75 -28.81
C ALA A 20 -3.16 -40.56 -30.06
N ILE A 21 -2.71 -41.82 -30.20
CA ILE A 21 -3.04 -42.63 -31.38
C ILE A 21 -4.52 -43.09 -31.42
N ALA A 22 -5.14 -43.33 -30.26
CA ALA A 22 -6.58 -43.63 -30.19
C ALA A 22 -7.39 -42.46 -30.76
N THR A 23 -7.04 -41.23 -30.36
CA THR A 23 -7.66 -40.00 -30.85
C THR A 23 -7.33 -39.74 -32.32
N TYR A 24 -6.10 -39.98 -32.76
CA TYR A 24 -5.67 -39.78 -34.16
C TYR A 24 -6.35 -40.73 -35.15
N THR A 25 -6.47 -42.01 -34.78
CA THR A 25 -7.06 -43.03 -35.65
C THR A 25 -8.59 -43.05 -35.60
N GLY A 26 -9.19 -42.42 -34.58
CA GLY A 26 -10.63 -42.49 -34.30
C GLY A 26 -11.15 -43.90 -34.01
N LYS A 27 -10.26 -44.86 -33.69
CA LYS A 27 -10.62 -46.28 -33.48
C LYS A 27 -10.91 -46.63 -32.03
N ALA A 28 -10.59 -45.75 -31.08
CA ALA A 28 -11.04 -45.91 -29.70
C ALA A 28 -11.37 -44.56 -29.05
N SER A 29 -12.44 -44.52 -28.24
CA SER A 29 -12.79 -43.36 -27.43
C SER A 29 -12.02 -43.36 -26.11
N LEU A 30 -11.53 -42.19 -25.68
CA LEU A 30 -10.85 -42.04 -24.40
C LEU A 30 -11.88 -42.07 -23.25
N ASN A 31 -11.63 -42.91 -22.25
CA ASN A 31 -12.39 -42.96 -21.00
C ASN A 31 -11.44 -42.67 -19.82
N PHE A 32 -11.64 -41.57 -19.11
CA PHE A 32 -10.81 -41.19 -17.97
C PHE A 32 -11.41 -41.70 -16.66
N ASP A 33 -10.89 -42.82 -16.16
CA ASP A 33 -11.36 -43.50 -14.96
C ASP A 33 -10.32 -43.39 -13.84
N THR A 34 -10.67 -42.74 -12.73
CA THR A 34 -9.76 -42.55 -11.59
C THR A 34 -9.48 -43.82 -10.80
N ASP A 35 -10.32 -44.84 -10.92
CA ASP A 35 -10.22 -46.11 -10.18
C ASP A 35 -9.53 -47.22 -11.02
N ALA A 36 -9.28 -46.96 -12.31
CA ALA A 36 -8.56 -47.87 -13.19
C ALA A 36 -7.07 -48.02 -12.78
N LYS A 37 -6.60 -49.28 -12.77
CA LYS A 37 -5.23 -49.65 -12.32
C LYS A 37 -4.13 -49.53 -13.38
N GLY A 38 -4.44 -49.06 -14.58
CA GLY A 38 -3.51 -48.98 -15.71
C GLY A 38 -4.22 -48.61 -17.01
N VAL A 39 -3.50 -48.70 -18.13
CA VAL A 39 -4.09 -48.54 -19.47
C VAL A 39 -4.79 -49.81 -19.91
N THR A 40 -5.93 -49.70 -20.60
CA THR A 40 -6.64 -50.85 -21.17
C THR A 40 -7.39 -50.44 -22.43
N LEU A 41 -7.14 -51.12 -23.54
CA LEU A 41 -7.94 -51.06 -24.75
C LEU A 41 -8.85 -52.29 -24.84
N GLU A 42 -10.13 -52.07 -25.05
CA GLU A 42 -11.08 -53.13 -25.44
C GLU A 42 -11.55 -52.85 -26.88
N ILE A 43 -11.22 -53.75 -27.81
CA ILE A 43 -11.54 -53.61 -29.24
C ILE A 43 -11.74 -54.99 -29.88
N ASP A 44 -12.77 -55.14 -30.72
CA ASP A 44 -13.11 -56.36 -31.47
C ASP A 44 -13.10 -57.66 -30.62
N GLY A 45 -13.60 -57.58 -29.38
CA GLY A 45 -13.67 -58.70 -28.42
C GLY A 45 -12.35 -59.04 -27.72
N SER A 46 -11.27 -58.32 -28.02
CA SER A 46 -9.94 -58.48 -27.41
C SER A 46 -9.68 -57.37 -26.38
N LYS A 47 -9.03 -57.73 -25.26
CA LYS A 47 -8.62 -56.80 -24.20
C LYS A 47 -7.09 -56.75 -24.14
N ILE A 48 -6.53 -55.57 -24.33
CA ILE A 48 -5.09 -55.33 -24.44
C ILE A 48 -4.68 -54.34 -23.35
N THR A 49 -3.61 -54.63 -22.62
CA THR A 49 -3.17 -53.83 -21.45
C THR A 49 -1.73 -53.30 -21.56
N ALA A 50 -0.98 -53.69 -22.59
CA ALA A 50 0.37 -53.19 -22.86
C ALA A 50 0.31 -52.03 -23.86
N GLU A 51 0.95 -50.89 -23.55
CA GLU A 51 0.83 -49.68 -24.38
C GLU A 51 1.37 -49.88 -25.81
N ASP A 52 2.41 -50.68 -26.00
CA ASP A 52 2.96 -50.99 -27.31
C ASP A 52 2.01 -51.85 -28.17
N GLU A 53 1.39 -52.88 -27.59
CA GLU A 53 0.37 -53.70 -28.27
C GLU A 53 -0.88 -52.87 -28.60
N ILE A 54 -1.27 -51.94 -27.71
CA ILE A 54 -2.35 -50.97 -27.94
C ILE A 54 -2.03 -50.07 -29.14
N VAL A 55 -0.82 -49.49 -29.20
CA VAL A 55 -0.40 -48.61 -30.30
C VAL A 55 -0.34 -49.37 -31.62
N GLN A 56 0.20 -50.60 -31.64
CA GLN A 56 0.21 -51.44 -32.86
C GLN A 56 -1.21 -51.81 -33.32
N THR A 57 -2.09 -52.18 -32.39
CA THR A 57 -3.48 -52.56 -32.70
C THR A 57 -4.26 -51.37 -33.28
N LEU A 58 -4.14 -50.19 -32.65
CA LEU A 58 -4.77 -48.97 -33.13
C LEU A 58 -4.18 -48.48 -34.45
N ALA A 59 -2.87 -48.57 -34.66
CA ALA A 59 -2.24 -48.25 -35.95
C ALA A 59 -2.77 -49.13 -37.09
N LYS A 60 -2.85 -50.45 -36.86
CA LYS A 60 -3.39 -51.42 -37.83
C LYS A 60 -4.88 -51.21 -38.11
N ALA A 61 -5.69 -50.97 -37.07
CA ALA A 61 -7.11 -50.65 -37.22
C ALA A 61 -7.35 -49.26 -37.88
N GLY A 62 -6.39 -48.36 -37.71
CA GLY A 62 -6.29 -47.04 -38.32
C GLY A 62 -5.91 -47.05 -39.81
N GLY A 63 -5.29 -48.13 -40.29
CA GLY A 63 -4.74 -48.22 -41.64
C GLY A 63 -3.44 -47.42 -41.84
N LEU A 64 -2.69 -47.16 -40.77
CA LEU A 64 -1.38 -46.50 -40.87
C LEU A 64 -0.38 -47.42 -41.61
N ALA A 65 0.53 -46.81 -42.37
CA ALA A 65 1.59 -47.54 -43.05
C ALA A 65 2.55 -48.21 -42.06
N ASP A 66 2.97 -49.45 -42.36
CA ASP A 66 3.91 -50.21 -41.55
C ASP A 66 5.03 -50.82 -42.41
N ASP A 67 6.26 -50.42 -42.12
CA ASP A 67 7.48 -51.10 -42.57
C ASP A 67 8.01 -51.88 -41.37
N SER A 68 7.41 -53.05 -41.14
CA SER A 68 7.52 -53.80 -39.88
C SER A 68 8.96 -54.10 -39.44
N ALA A 69 9.90 -54.20 -40.39
CA ALA A 69 11.32 -54.37 -40.13
C ALA A 69 11.97 -53.13 -39.49
N LYS A 70 11.56 -51.92 -39.87
CA LYS A 70 12.04 -50.65 -39.28
C LYS A 70 11.23 -50.25 -38.04
N THR A 71 9.92 -50.47 -38.06
CA THR A 71 9.02 -50.18 -36.93
C THR A 71 9.49 -50.86 -35.65
N ALA A 72 9.92 -52.13 -35.72
CA ALA A 72 10.36 -52.91 -34.56
C ALA A 72 11.52 -52.25 -33.76
N ALA A 73 12.48 -51.60 -34.44
CA ALA A 73 13.61 -50.95 -33.78
C ALA A 73 13.17 -49.74 -32.92
N TYR A 74 12.21 -48.96 -33.40
CA TYR A 74 11.67 -47.81 -32.66
C TYR A 74 10.81 -48.23 -31.47
N PHE A 75 10.10 -49.36 -31.56
CA PHE A 75 9.39 -49.95 -30.41
C PHE A 75 10.37 -50.44 -29.33
N ALA A 76 11.50 -51.04 -29.71
CA ALA A 76 12.56 -51.41 -28.76
C ALA A 76 13.16 -50.16 -28.09
N LEU A 77 13.48 -49.13 -28.88
CA LEU A 77 13.99 -47.86 -28.36
C LEU A 77 13.00 -47.20 -27.39
N ALA A 78 11.72 -47.11 -27.74
CA ALA A 78 10.67 -46.53 -26.90
C ALA A 78 10.47 -47.27 -25.57
N LYS A 79 10.74 -48.58 -25.51
CA LYS A 79 10.75 -49.34 -24.23
C LYS A 79 11.96 -49.00 -23.36
N THR A 80 13.11 -48.72 -23.95
CA THR A 80 14.33 -48.37 -23.18
C THR A 80 14.37 -46.91 -22.73
N LEU A 81 13.91 -45.95 -23.55
CA LEU A 81 14.01 -44.51 -23.27
C LEU A 81 13.50 -44.07 -21.87
N PRO A 82 12.39 -44.61 -21.32
CA PRO A 82 11.93 -44.28 -19.96
C PRO A 82 12.81 -44.84 -18.84
N THR A 83 13.58 -45.91 -19.10
CA THR A 83 14.42 -46.59 -18.09
C THR A 83 15.89 -46.19 -18.13
N VAL A 84 16.38 -45.55 -19.21
CA VAL A 84 17.74 -45.00 -19.25
C VAL A 84 17.86 -43.86 -18.24
N THR A 85 18.81 -43.98 -17.30
CA THR A 85 19.07 -42.97 -16.27
C THR A 85 20.40 -42.24 -16.44
N ALA A 86 21.35 -42.83 -17.17
CA ALA A 86 22.66 -42.26 -17.42
C ALA A 86 22.59 -41.17 -18.50
N PHE A 87 23.04 -39.97 -18.16
CA PHE A 87 22.98 -38.80 -19.05
C PHE A 87 23.68 -39.00 -20.43
N PRO A 88 24.85 -39.65 -20.53
CA PRO A 88 25.49 -39.90 -21.84
C PRO A 88 24.67 -40.83 -22.74
N GLU A 89 24.03 -41.85 -22.17
CA GLU A 89 23.20 -42.81 -22.90
C GLU A 89 21.89 -42.17 -23.41
N ILE A 90 21.27 -41.31 -22.58
CA ILE A 90 20.13 -40.49 -23.02
C ILE A 90 20.56 -39.58 -24.17
N THR A 91 21.70 -38.90 -24.04
CA THR A 91 22.20 -37.96 -25.06
C THR A 91 22.46 -38.70 -26.38
N ALA A 92 23.20 -39.82 -26.36
CA ALA A 92 23.47 -40.62 -27.55
C ALA A 92 22.20 -41.17 -28.23
N ALA A 93 21.15 -41.50 -27.46
CA ALA A 93 19.87 -41.91 -28.01
C ALA A 93 19.11 -40.75 -28.69
N LEU A 94 19.24 -39.52 -28.17
CA LEU A 94 18.66 -38.32 -28.77
C LEU A 94 19.45 -37.83 -29.99
N ASP A 95 20.80 -37.87 -29.93
CA ASP A 95 21.69 -37.58 -31.07
C ASP A 95 21.33 -38.48 -32.27
N SER A 96 21.23 -39.80 -32.04
CA SER A 96 20.87 -40.80 -33.06
C SER A 96 19.48 -40.56 -33.69
N LEU A 97 18.51 -40.13 -32.88
CA LEU A 97 17.18 -39.75 -33.38
C LEU A 97 17.21 -38.41 -34.17
N ASP A 98 18.01 -37.43 -33.74
CA ASP A 98 18.18 -36.15 -34.41
C ASP A 98 18.83 -36.32 -35.79
N ASP A 99 19.94 -37.05 -35.86
CA ASP A 99 20.66 -37.41 -37.09
C ASP A 99 19.74 -38.13 -38.08
N HIS A 100 18.92 -39.08 -37.60
CA HIS A 100 17.97 -39.79 -38.45
C HIS A 100 16.87 -38.86 -39.00
N LEU A 101 16.40 -37.90 -38.18
CA LEU A 101 15.38 -36.92 -38.54
C LEU A 101 15.92 -35.73 -39.33
N ALA A 102 17.24 -35.51 -39.41
CA ALA A 102 17.85 -34.42 -40.17
C ALA A 102 17.31 -34.34 -41.62
N PHE A 103 17.13 -35.51 -42.25
CA PHE A 103 16.65 -35.65 -43.63
C PHE A 103 15.24 -36.25 -43.75
N ARG A 104 14.48 -36.38 -42.64
CA ARG A 104 13.18 -37.08 -42.62
C ARG A 104 12.11 -36.33 -41.85
N THR A 105 10.88 -36.34 -42.36
CA THR A 105 9.70 -35.75 -41.70
C THR A 105 9.14 -36.65 -40.60
N PHE A 106 9.23 -37.98 -40.78
CA PHE A 106 8.73 -39.02 -39.86
C PHE A 106 9.81 -40.08 -39.65
N LEU A 107 9.68 -40.89 -38.60
CA LEU A 107 10.68 -41.92 -38.26
C LEU A 107 10.74 -43.04 -39.32
N VAL A 108 9.60 -43.39 -39.93
CA VAL A 108 9.47 -44.45 -40.94
C VAL A 108 8.62 -43.94 -42.10
N GLY A 109 9.09 -44.11 -43.34
CA GLY A 109 8.33 -43.78 -44.55
C GLY A 109 8.13 -42.28 -44.80
N HIS A 110 6.96 -41.93 -45.34
CA HIS A 110 6.59 -40.56 -45.76
C HIS A 110 5.35 -39.99 -45.04
N ASP A 111 4.73 -40.77 -44.14
CA ASP A 111 3.56 -40.41 -43.34
C ASP A 111 3.77 -40.85 -41.88
N ILE A 112 2.91 -40.37 -40.97
CA ILE A 112 2.94 -40.76 -39.55
C ILE A 112 2.68 -42.27 -39.40
N THR A 113 3.56 -42.96 -38.67
CA THR A 113 3.47 -44.40 -38.41
C THR A 113 3.29 -44.73 -36.93
N ALA A 114 3.12 -46.02 -36.60
CA ALA A 114 3.14 -46.50 -35.22
C ALA A 114 4.47 -46.18 -34.50
N ALA A 115 5.59 -46.12 -35.22
CA ALA A 115 6.89 -45.76 -34.67
C ALA A 115 6.91 -44.31 -34.14
N ASP A 116 6.28 -43.39 -34.86
CA ASP A 116 6.24 -41.98 -34.46
C ASP A 116 5.48 -41.80 -33.13
N TRP A 117 4.32 -42.45 -33.00
CA TRP A 117 3.51 -42.38 -31.78
C TRP A 117 4.19 -42.99 -30.55
N ILE A 118 4.78 -44.19 -30.69
CA ILE A 118 5.40 -44.88 -29.53
C ILE A 118 6.65 -44.14 -29.05
N VAL A 119 7.48 -43.62 -29.96
CA VAL A 119 8.66 -42.83 -29.59
C VAL A 119 8.24 -41.48 -29.02
N TRP A 120 7.26 -40.79 -29.62
CA TRP A 120 6.78 -39.51 -29.09
C TRP A 120 6.22 -39.68 -27.67
N GLY A 121 5.41 -40.71 -27.41
CA GLY A 121 4.86 -40.99 -26.09
C GLY A 121 5.95 -41.32 -25.05
N ALA A 122 6.96 -42.12 -25.41
CA ALA A 122 8.09 -42.44 -24.53
C ALA A 122 8.94 -41.19 -24.19
N LEU A 123 9.19 -40.32 -25.16
CA LEU A 123 9.87 -39.04 -24.94
C LEU A 123 9.01 -38.11 -24.06
N LYS A 124 7.72 -37.95 -24.38
CA LYS A 124 6.75 -37.10 -23.67
C LYS A 124 6.53 -37.54 -22.22
N GLY A 125 6.55 -38.84 -21.95
CA GLY A 125 6.47 -39.42 -20.61
C GLY A 125 7.69 -39.17 -19.73
N SER A 126 8.84 -38.78 -20.31
CA SER A 126 10.09 -38.55 -19.59
C SER A 126 10.41 -37.06 -19.47
N VAL A 127 10.13 -36.49 -18.29
CA VAL A 127 10.42 -35.07 -17.97
C VAL A 127 11.88 -34.70 -18.25
N LYS A 128 12.82 -35.60 -17.97
CA LYS A 128 14.25 -35.41 -18.25
C LYS A 128 14.53 -35.22 -19.74
N ILE A 129 13.90 -36.04 -20.58
CA ILE A 129 14.10 -36.00 -22.03
C ILE A 129 13.42 -34.78 -22.65
N VAL A 130 12.18 -34.46 -22.25
CA VAL A 130 11.49 -33.23 -22.68
C VAL A 130 12.32 -31.98 -22.31
N GLY A 131 12.95 -31.97 -21.13
CA GLY A 131 13.87 -30.90 -20.73
C GLY A 131 15.11 -30.79 -21.64
N LEU A 132 15.68 -31.91 -22.07
CA LEU A 132 16.83 -31.93 -22.99
C LEU A 132 16.49 -31.48 -24.41
N LEU A 133 15.32 -31.85 -24.93
CA LEU A 133 14.84 -31.38 -26.24
C LEU A 133 14.70 -29.85 -26.29
N LYS A 134 14.20 -29.24 -25.21
CA LYS A 134 14.03 -27.77 -25.11
C LYS A 134 15.34 -26.97 -25.10
N ASN A 135 16.49 -27.60 -24.89
CA ASN A 135 17.80 -26.94 -24.93
C ASN A 135 18.36 -26.73 -26.36
N ASN A 136 17.55 -27.01 -27.39
CA ASN A 136 17.83 -26.74 -28.81
C ASN A 136 19.12 -27.38 -29.37
N LYS A 137 19.65 -28.41 -28.70
CA LYS A 137 20.80 -29.21 -29.16
C LYS A 137 20.44 -30.24 -30.23
N HIS A 138 19.18 -30.67 -30.26
CA HIS A 138 18.64 -31.66 -31.19
C HIS A 138 17.53 -30.97 -32.03
N PRO A 139 17.88 -30.10 -33.00
CA PRO A 139 16.91 -29.26 -33.70
C PRO A 139 15.93 -30.05 -34.59
N HIS A 140 16.35 -31.19 -35.14
CA HIS A 140 15.53 -32.00 -36.05
C HIS A 140 14.52 -32.87 -35.30
N LEU A 141 14.94 -33.42 -34.17
CA LEU A 141 14.13 -34.15 -33.19
C LEU A 141 13.18 -33.21 -32.46
N LEU A 142 13.62 -32.01 -32.08
CA LEU A 142 12.73 -30.98 -31.51
C LEU A 142 11.66 -30.54 -32.52
N ARG A 143 12.03 -30.34 -33.79
CA ARG A 143 11.08 -30.03 -34.89
C ARG A 143 10.02 -31.13 -35.03
N TRP A 144 10.45 -32.40 -35.11
CA TRP A 144 9.53 -33.54 -35.21
C TRP A 144 8.66 -33.70 -33.96
N PHE A 145 9.23 -33.59 -32.76
CA PHE A 145 8.51 -33.73 -31.49
C PHE A 145 7.42 -32.65 -31.37
N SER A 146 7.77 -31.40 -31.70
CA SER A 146 6.84 -30.27 -31.74
C SER A 146 5.74 -30.45 -32.78
N HIS A 147 6.06 -31.06 -33.94
CA HIS A 147 5.08 -31.37 -34.97
C HIS A 147 4.05 -32.41 -34.48
N ILE A 148 4.49 -33.55 -33.94
CA ILE A 148 3.57 -34.57 -33.39
C ILE A 148 2.76 -34.04 -32.20
N GLU A 149 3.38 -33.19 -31.36
CA GLU A 149 2.68 -32.52 -30.26
C GLU A 149 1.62 -31.50 -30.75
N SER A 150 1.85 -30.82 -31.87
CA SER A 150 0.93 -29.83 -32.44
C SER A 150 -0.33 -30.42 -33.10
N LEU A 151 -0.39 -31.74 -33.30
CA LEU A 151 -1.53 -32.41 -33.92
C LEU A 151 -2.79 -32.29 -33.04
N GLU A 152 -3.95 -32.07 -33.66
CA GLU A 152 -5.23 -31.90 -32.97
C GLU A 152 -5.58 -33.10 -32.08
N SER A 153 -5.28 -34.33 -32.54
CA SER A 153 -5.42 -35.56 -31.76
C SER A 153 -4.60 -35.57 -30.47
N THR A 154 -3.39 -35.01 -30.52
CA THR A 154 -2.46 -34.93 -29.39
C THR A 154 -2.91 -33.87 -28.40
N GLN A 155 -3.33 -32.70 -28.90
CA GLN A 155 -3.88 -31.62 -28.09
C GLN A 155 -5.21 -32.02 -27.42
N ALA A 156 -6.08 -32.77 -28.11
CA ALA A 156 -7.31 -33.31 -27.54
C ALA A 156 -7.05 -34.32 -26.41
N ALA A 157 -6.07 -35.21 -26.57
CA ALA A 157 -5.65 -36.14 -25.51
C ALA A 157 -5.09 -35.39 -24.28
N ILE A 158 -4.32 -34.32 -24.48
CA ILE A 158 -3.82 -33.44 -23.41
C ILE A 158 -4.98 -32.71 -22.70
N ALA A 159 -5.92 -32.16 -23.47
CA ALA A 159 -7.06 -31.40 -22.95
C ALA A 159 -8.01 -32.28 -22.10
N GLY A 160 -8.33 -33.49 -22.57
CA GLY A 160 -9.19 -34.42 -21.81
C GLY A 160 -8.61 -34.78 -20.43
N LEU A 161 -7.29 -34.96 -20.35
CA LEU A 161 -6.60 -35.19 -19.07
C LEU A 161 -6.65 -33.97 -18.13
N ALA A 162 -6.62 -32.75 -18.67
CA ALA A 162 -6.71 -31.52 -17.89
C ALA A 162 -8.14 -31.23 -17.40
N GLU A 163 -9.16 -31.54 -18.22
CA GLU A 163 -10.57 -31.40 -17.84
C GLU A 163 -10.95 -32.38 -16.72
N ALA A 164 -10.56 -33.65 -16.85
CA ALA A 164 -10.75 -34.68 -15.82
C ALA A 164 -10.16 -34.26 -14.45
N LYS A 165 -9.04 -33.53 -14.44
CA LYS A 165 -8.44 -32.98 -13.21
C LYS A 165 -9.14 -31.73 -12.67
N SER A 166 -9.83 -30.97 -13.52
CA SER A 166 -10.42 -29.66 -13.18
C SER A 166 -11.83 -29.74 -12.61
N ALA A 167 -12.63 -30.75 -12.99
CA ALA A 167 -14.03 -30.88 -12.58
C ALA A 167 -14.23 -30.92 -11.04
N LYS A 168 -13.23 -31.41 -10.29
CA LYS A 168 -13.24 -31.56 -8.83
C LYS A 168 -13.21 -30.24 -8.04
N ALA A 169 -12.86 -29.11 -8.65
CA ALA A 169 -12.47 -27.89 -7.93
C ALA A 169 -13.56 -26.80 -7.74
N ARG A 170 -14.72 -26.89 -8.42
CA ARG A 170 -15.64 -25.73 -8.60
C ARG A 170 -16.53 -25.34 -7.39
N ASN A 171 -16.43 -25.99 -6.23
CA ASN A 171 -17.52 -25.96 -5.24
C ASN A 171 -17.46 -24.91 -4.07
N ASN A 172 -16.55 -23.89 -4.00
CA ASN A 172 -16.53 -22.89 -2.87
C ASN A 172 -15.85 -21.47 -3.08
N LYS A 173 -16.65 -20.36 -3.09
CA LYS A 173 -16.52 -18.93 -2.54
C LYS A 173 -15.47 -17.83 -2.99
N THR A 174 -15.35 -16.67 -2.25
CA THR A 174 -15.25 -15.24 -2.75
C THR A 174 -14.63 -14.13 -1.81
N ALA A 175 -14.15 -12.93 -2.30
CA ALA A 175 -13.68 -11.72 -1.52
C ALA A 175 -13.71 -10.31 -2.27
N ALA A 176 -13.22 -9.16 -1.69
CA ALA A 176 -13.70 -7.75 -1.93
C ALA A 176 -12.69 -6.56 -2.27
N SER A 177 -13.20 -5.38 -2.77
CA SER A 177 -12.49 -4.08 -3.08
C SER A 177 -13.46 -2.85 -3.19
N PHE A 178 -13.01 -1.56 -3.15
CA PHE A 178 -13.87 -0.40 -3.51
C PHE A 178 -14.30 -0.42 -4.99
N ALA A 179 -13.50 -1.07 -5.85
CA ALA A 179 -13.84 -1.35 -7.25
C ALA A 179 -14.99 -2.36 -7.42
N LEU A 180 -15.50 -2.96 -6.31
CA LEU A 180 -16.81 -3.62 -6.29
C LEU A 180 -17.95 -2.64 -6.63
N GLY A 181 -17.73 -1.35 -6.37
CA GLY A 181 -18.78 -0.35 -6.42
C GLY A 181 -19.78 -0.46 -5.26
N LEU A 182 -20.87 0.29 -5.38
CA LEU A 182 -22.04 0.13 -4.53
C LEU A 182 -22.79 -1.16 -4.93
N GLN A 183 -23.15 -2.01 -3.96
CA GLN A 183 -23.84 -3.27 -4.22
C GLN A 183 -25.22 -3.02 -4.85
N ASN A 184 -25.51 -3.66 -5.98
CA ASN A 184 -26.73 -3.45 -6.78
C ASN A 184 -26.92 -2.02 -7.32
N ALA A 185 -25.89 -1.17 -7.31
CA ALA A 185 -25.99 0.13 -7.95
C ALA A 185 -26.14 0.03 -9.47
N LYS A 186 -27.00 0.89 -10.01
CA LYS A 186 -27.21 1.08 -11.43
C LYS A 186 -26.86 2.50 -11.81
N GLU A 187 -26.23 2.65 -12.96
CA GLU A 187 -25.93 3.95 -13.58
C GLU A 187 -27.21 4.80 -13.72
N GLY A 188 -27.16 6.06 -13.30
CA GLY A 188 -28.26 7.03 -13.37
C GLY A 188 -29.32 6.91 -12.26
N GLU A 189 -29.43 5.75 -11.58
CA GLU A 189 -30.43 5.52 -10.53
C GLU A 189 -29.91 5.75 -9.09
N VAL A 190 -28.58 5.83 -8.88
CA VAL A 190 -28.02 5.98 -7.53
C VAL A 190 -28.43 7.31 -6.89
N VAL A 191 -29.04 7.22 -5.71
CA VAL A 191 -29.24 8.36 -4.80
C VAL A 191 -28.51 8.08 -3.48
N THR A 192 -27.64 9.01 -3.08
CA THR A 192 -26.93 9.05 -1.79
C THR A 192 -27.36 10.27 -0.98
N ARG A 193 -26.98 10.36 0.31
CA ARG A 193 -27.21 11.57 1.12
C ARG A 193 -26.16 11.77 2.21
N PHE A 194 -25.76 13.02 2.39
CA PHE A 194 -25.01 13.48 3.57
C PHE A 194 -26.00 14.14 4.53
N PRO A 195 -26.27 13.53 5.71
CA PRO A 195 -27.26 14.04 6.64
C PRO A 195 -26.63 14.63 7.93
N PRO A 196 -26.13 15.88 7.94
CA PRO A 196 -25.59 16.51 9.14
C PRO A 196 -26.69 17.02 10.08
N GLU A 197 -26.47 16.91 11.39
CA GLU A 197 -27.21 17.68 12.39
C GLU A 197 -26.76 19.16 12.33
N PRO A 198 -27.67 20.16 12.26
CA PRO A 198 -27.33 21.58 12.29
C PRO A 198 -27.00 22.06 13.72
N SER A 199 -25.90 21.53 14.26
CA SER A 199 -25.48 21.69 15.67
C SER A 199 -24.00 22.07 15.82
N GLY A 200 -23.39 22.74 14.83
CA GLY A 200 -22.00 23.23 14.86
C GLY A 200 -21.18 22.96 13.57
N TYR A 201 -20.02 23.63 13.48
CA TYR A 201 -19.09 23.61 12.34
C TYR A 201 -18.67 22.21 11.85
N LEU A 202 -18.36 22.10 10.55
CA LEU A 202 -17.80 20.89 9.99
C LEU A 202 -16.31 20.74 10.32
N HIS A 203 -15.88 19.48 10.40
CA HIS A 203 -14.49 19.08 10.64
C HIS A 203 -14.10 17.94 9.71
N ILE A 204 -12.82 17.62 9.65
CA ILE A 204 -12.26 16.64 8.69
C ILE A 204 -12.98 15.27 8.67
N GLY A 205 -13.54 14.82 9.80
CA GLY A 205 -14.41 13.63 9.85
C GLY A 205 -15.74 13.75 9.08
N HIS A 206 -16.37 14.94 9.07
CA HIS A 206 -17.55 15.24 8.26
C HIS A 206 -17.21 15.34 6.78
N ALA A 207 -16.03 15.92 6.45
CA ALA A 207 -15.54 15.99 5.07
C ALA A 207 -15.44 14.60 4.43
N LYS A 208 -14.96 13.56 5.16
CA LYS A 208 -14.98 12.17 4.67
C LYS A 208 -16.38 11.71 4.25
N ALA A 209 -17.38 11.91 5.11
CA ALA A 209 -18.75 11.48 4.85
C ALA A 209 -19.40 12.24 3.67
N ALA A 210 -19.21 13.55 3.60
CA ALA A 210 -19.71 14.38 2.51
C ALA A 210 -19.05 14.02 1.16
N MET A 211 -17.71 13.92 1.13
CA MET A 211 -16.95 13.55 -0.07
C MET A 211 -17.30 12.15 -0.58
N LEU A 212 -17.47 11.16 0.30
CA LEU A 212 -17.87 9.81 -0.12
C LEU A 212 -19.26 9.80 -0.76
N ASN A 213 -20.26 10.46 -0.15
CA ASN A 213 -21.60 10.54 -0.72
C ASN A 213 -21.60 11.24 -2.10
N GLN A 214 -20.84 12.33 -2.25
CA GLN A 214 -20.71 13.03 -3.52
C GLN A 214 -19.95 12.19 -4.57
N TYR A 215 -18.89 11.49 -4.16
CA TYR A 215 -18.12 10.61 -5.03
C TYR A 215 -18.99 9.53 -5.65
N PHE A 216 -19.79 8.82 -4.85
CA PHE A 216 -20.65 7.76 -5.39
C PHE A 216 -21.83 8.27 -6.23
N ALA A 217 -22.40 9.44 -5.88
CA ALA A 217 -23.36 10.10 -6.76
C ALA A 217 -22.72 10.43 -8.12
N LYS A 218 -21.56 11.09 -8.15
CA LYS A 218 -20.85 11.45 -9.38
C LYS A 218 -20.40 10.21 -10.18
N MET A 219 -19.84 9.19 -9.52
CA MET A 219 -19.32 7.96 -10.13
C MET A 219 -20.40 7.21 -10.91
N TYR A 220 -21.62 7.16 -10.40
CA TYR A 220 -22.76 6.48 -11.03
C TYR A 220 -23.70 7.40 -11.81
N LYS A 221 -23.33 8.68 -12.04
CA LYS A 221 -24.22 9.71 -12.64
C LYS A 221 -25.57 9.84 -11.91
N GLY A 222 -25.56 9.56 -10.62
CA GLY A 222 -26.68 9.65 -9.71
C GLY A 222 -26.80 11.04 -9.06
N LYS A 223 -27.49 11.09 -7.91
CA LYS A 223 -27.75 12.32 -7.14
C LYS A 223 -27.29 12.21 -5.70
N MET A 224 -26.92 13.34 -5.12
CA MET A 224 -26.61 13.49 -3.70
C MET A 224 -27.57 14.48 -3.04
N ILE A 225 -28.23 14.06 -1.97
CA ILE A 225 -29.04 14.93 -1.11
C ILE A 225 -28.17 15.47 0.03
N ILE A 226 -28.31 16.75 0.35
CA ILE A 226 -27.86 17.32 1.64
C ILE A 226 -29.12 17.43 2.50
N ARG A 227 -29.25 16.61 3.54
CA ARG A 227 -30.41 16.62 4.44
C ARG A 227 -30.02 17.12 5.82
N PHE A 228 -30.56 18.23 6.27
CA PHE A 228 -30.41 18.59 7.68
C PHE A 228 -31.26 17.64 8.52
N ASP A 229 -30.63 16.87 9.41
CA ASP A 229 -31.34 15.90 10.24
C ASP A 229 -31.83 16.55 11.54
N ASP A 230 -32.79 17.45 11.36
CA ASP A 230 -33.37 18.32 12.36
C ASP A 230 -34.52 17.64 13.11
N THR A 231 -34.17 16.86 14.14
CA THR A 231 -35.12 16.09 14.97
C THR A 231 -35.03 16.43 16.47
N ASN A 232 -34.25 17.45 16.81
CA ASN A 232 -33.90 17.79 18.19
C ASN A 232 -33.91 19.32 18.43
N PRO A 233 -35.09 19.89 18.75
CA PRO A 233 -35.26 21.34 18.91
C PRO A 233 -34.38 21.97 20.01
N THR A 234 -33.79 21.16 20.90
CA THR A 234 -32.88 21.62 21.96
C THR A 234 -31.47 21.99 21.44
N LYS A 235 -31.04 21.50 20.27
CA LYS A 235 -29.65 21.60 19.80
C LYS A 235 -29.45 22.30 18.46
N GLU A 236 -30.53 22.58 17.76
CA GLU A 236 -30.53 22.87 16.33
C GLU A 236 -30.88 24.34 16.09
N ARG A 237 -30.10 25.04 15.25
CA ARG A 237 -30.28 26.46 14.93
C ARG A 237 -29.95 26.73 13.46
N THR A 238 -30.73 27.59 12.81
CA THR A 238 -30.58 27.95 11.38
C THR A 238 -29.19 28.47 11.01
N GLU A 239 -28.52 29.19 11.92
CA GLU A 239 -27.15 29.70 11.75
C GLU A 239 -26.11 28.59 11.49
N PHE A 240 -26.34 27.38 11.98
CA PHE A 240 -25.48 26.24 11.69
C PHE A 240 -25.76 25.63 10.30
N GLU A 241 -26.96 25.77 9.75
CA GLU A 241 -27.26 25.33 8.37
C GLU A 241 -26.45 26.16 7.37
N GLU A 242 -26.49 27.48 7.49
CA GLU A 242 -25.73 28.42 6.65
C GLU A 242 -24.22 28.13 6.75
N THR A 243 -23.71 27.98 7.97
CA THR A 243 -22.30 27.63 8.25
C THR A 243 -21.88 26.30 7.62
N ILE A 244 -22.75 25.28 7.67
CA ILE A 244 -22.50 23.96 7.08
C ILE A 244 -22.49 24.05 5.54
N LEU A 245 -23.36 24.84 4.94
CA LEU A 245 -23.37 25.05 3.48
C LEU A 245 -22.12 25.80 3.01
N GLU A 246 -21.66 26.81 3.76
CA GLU A 246 -20.38 27.48 3.51
C GLU A 246 -19.18 26.50 3.65
N ASP A 247 -19.16 25.68 4.70
CA ASP A 247 -18.10 24.68 4.90
C ASP A 247 -18.10 23.61 3.78
N LEU A 248 -19.27 23.22 3.26
CA LEU A 248 -19.37 22.33 2.09
C LEU A 248 -18.89 23.00 0.80
N ALA A 249 -19.20 24.29 0.59
CA ALA A 249 -18.70 25.07 -0.54
C ALA A 249 -17.16 25.19 -0.52
N LEU A 250 -16.54 25.35 0.66
CA LEU A 250 -15.07 25.34 0.84
C LEU A 250 -14.40 24.00 0.45
N LEU A 251 -15.19 22.94 0.20
CA LEU A 251 -14.78 21.60 -0.21
C LEU A 251 -15.23 21.22 -1.65
N ASP A 252 -15.76 22.17 -2.42
CA ASP A 252 -16.43 21.94 -3.72
C ASP A 252 -17.61 20.95 -3.64
N ILE A 253 -18.29 20.89 -2.48
CA ILE A 253 -19.41 19.98 -2.24
C ILE A 253 -20.73 20.74 -2.37
N HIS A 254 -21.50 20.32 -3.37
CA HIS A 254 -22.89 20.72 -3.58
C HIS A 254 -23.74 19.45 -3.71
N GLY A 255 -24.98 19.51 -3.22
CA GLY A 255 -26.00 18.48 -3.41
C GLY A 255 -27.02 18.90 -4.47
N ASP A 256 -27.64 17.92 -5.12
CA ASP A 256 -28.72 18.12 -6.10
C ASP A 256 -30.03 18.61 -5.48
N LYS A 257 -30.20 18.38 -4.17
CA LYS A 257 -31.34 18.82 -3.37
C LYS A 257 -30.87 19.10 -1.93
N ILE A 258 -31.42 20.15 -1.33
CA ILE A 258 -31.36 20.40 0.11
C ILE A 258 -32.74 20.05 0.69
N THR A 259 -32.78 19.29 1.79
CA THR A 259 -34.01 18.90 2.51
C THR A 259 -33.80 18.93 4.02
N HIS A 260 -34.90 18.83 4.76
CA HIS A 260 -34.91 18.76 6.21
C HIS A 260 -35.73 17.55 6.66
N THR A 261 -35.28 16.82 7.68
CA THR A 261 -36.08 15.74 8.28
C THR A 261 -37.42 16.27 8.81
N SER A 262 -37.46 17.53 9.29
CA SER A 262 -38.68 18.19 9.75
C SER A 262 -39.72 18.48 8.67
N ASP A 263 -39.36 18.43 7.38
CA ASP A 263 -40.32 18.48 6.26
C ASP A 263 -41.25 17.25 6.23
N TYR A 264 -40.83 16.15 6.89
CA TYR A 264 -41.53 14.87 6.88
C TYR A 264 -42.22 14.55 8.21
N PHE A 265 -42.26 15.46 9.20
CA PHE A 265 -42.86 15.18 10.52
C PHE A 265 -44.32 14.72 10.45
N ASP A 266 -45.15 15.30 9.57
CA ASP A 266 -46.54 14.84 9.37
C ASP A 266 -46.60 13.37 8.91
N GLN A 267 -45.73 12.95 7.99
CA GLN A 267 -45.67 11.58 7.47
C GLN A 267 -45.09 10.62 8.52
N LEU A 268 -44.06 11.05 9.25
CA LEU A 268 -43.46 10.31 10.36
C LEU A 268 -44.47 10.10 11.50
N TYR A 269 -45.42 11.02 11.71
CA TYR A 269 -46.47 10.88 12.70
C TYR A 269 -47.50 9.81 12.27
N GLU A 270 -47.97 9.86 11.03
CA GLU A 270 -48.88 8.85 10.47
C GLU A 270 -48.27 7.44 10.47
N TYR A 271 -46.97 7.30 10.20
CA TYR A 271 -46.30 6.00 10.31
C TYR A 271 -46.20 5.48 11.75
N ALA A 272 -46.06 6.36 12.75
CA ALA A 272 -46.15 5.93 14.15
C ALA A 272 -47.57 5.45 14.51
N LEU A 273 -48.62 6.17 14.05
CA LEU A 273 -50.00 5.72 14.19
C LEU A 273 -50.24 4.37 13.51
N GLN A 274 -49.69 4.14 12.32
CA GLN A 274 -49.76 2.85 11.61
C GLN A 274 -49.08 1.73 12.43
N MET A 275 -47.91 1.97 13.02
CA MET A 275 -47.22 0.97 13.83
C MET A 275 -47.99 0.62 15.11
N ILE A 276 -48.60 1.60 15.78
CA ILE A 276 -49.46 1.34 16.95
C ILE A 276 -50.68 0.50 16.51
N LYS A 277 -51.39 0.93 15.46
CA LYS A 277 -52.57 0.22 14.90
C LYS A 277 -52.29 -1.22 14.44
N THR A 278 -51.05 -1.51 14.05
CA THR A 278 -50.61 -2.86 13.62
C THR A 278 -49.93 -3.67 14.73
N GLY A 279 -49.94 -3.18 15.99
CA GLY A 279 -49.33 -3.87 17.13
C GLY A 279 -47.80 -3.91 17.09
N LYS A 280 -47.16 -3.07 16.27
CA LYS A 280 -45.70 -2.97 16.10
C LYS A 280 -45.07 -1.83 16.92
N ALA A 281 -45.87 -1.05 17.64
CA ALA A 281 -45.41 -0.06 18.60
C ALA A 281 -46.37 0.07 19.79
N TYR A 282 -45.87 0.52 20.92
CA TYR A 282 -46.62 0.76 22.16
C TYR A 282 -46.11 2.03 22.86
N ALA A 283 -46.94 2.63 23.69
CA ALA A 283 -46.60 3.73 24.58
C ALA A 283 -46.01 3.20 25.88
N ASP A 284 -45.00 3.87 26.42
CA ASP A 284 -44.32 3.46 27.65
C ASP A 284 -43.95 4.69 28.49
N ASN A 285 -44.35 4.68 29.77
CA ASN A 285 -44.01 5.72 30.76
C ASN A 285 -42.90 5.29 31.73
N THR A 286 -42.32 4.10 31.54
CA THR A 286 -41.32 3.52 32.43
C THR A 286 -40.15 4.51 32.63
N PRO A 287 -39.78 4.89 33.88
CA PRO A 287 -38.72 5.87 34.12
C PRO A 287 -37.41 5.51 33.43
N GLN A 288 -36.72 6.50 32.85
CA GLN A 288 -35.60 6.28 31.91
C GLN A 288 -34.52 5.31 32.41
N GLU A 289 -34.08 5.40 33.68
CA GLU A 289 -33.08 4.49 34.24
C GLU A 289 -33.64 3.07 34.47
N GLN A 290 -34.92 2.94 34.83
CA GLN A 290 -35.59 1.64 34.91
C GLN A 290 -35.73 1.02 33.52
N MET A 291 -36.21 1.77 32.52
CA MET A 291 -36.32 1.32 31.13
C MET A 291 -34.95 0.88 30.59
N ARG A 292 -33.88 1.63 30.91
CA ARG A 292 -32.50 1.28 30.55
C ARG A 292 -32.08 -0.05 31.18
N LYS A 293 -32.40 -0.29 32.45
CA LYS A 293 -32.12 -1.54 33.14
C LYS A 293 -32.91 -2.71 32.54
N GLU A 294 -34.23 -2.57 32.40
CA GLU A 294 -35.10 -3.59 31.81
C GLU A 294 -34.64 -4.00 30.41
N ARG A 295 -34.31 -3.02 29.55
CA ARG A 295 -33.73 -3.29 28.22
C ARG A 295 -32.36 -3.96 28.28
N PHE A 296 -31.55 -3.72 29.32
CA PHE A 296 -30.27 -4.39 29.51
C PHE A 296 -30.43 -5.85 29.96
N ASP A 297 -31.37 -6.09 30.87
CA ASP A 297 -31.65 -7.40 31.47
C ASP A 297 -32.54 -8.28 30.58
N GLY A 298 -33.24 -7.69 29.59
CA GLY A 298 -34.10 -8.40 28.64
C GLY A 298 -35.57 -8.49 29.06
N ILE A 299 -36.00 -7.60 29.95
CA ILE A 299 -37.33 -7.61 30.60
C ILE A 299 -38.31 -6.79 29.74
N ALA A 300 -39.54 -7.29 29.61
CA ALA A 300 -40.64 -6.58 28.98
C ALA A 300 -41.11 -5.39 29.85
N SER A 301 -41.39 -4.24 29.22
CA SER A 301 -42.13 -3.16 29.91
C SER A 301 -43.52 -3.65 30.29
N GLN A 302 -44.04 -3.14 31.41
CA GLN A 302 -45.40 -3.45 31.87
C GLN A 302 -46.47 -3.03 30.85
N HIS A 303 -46.19 -1.98 30.07
CA HIS A 303 -47.07 -1.44 29.03
C HIS A 303 -46.92 -2.12 27.65
N ARG A 304 -46.06 -3.14 27.54
CA ARG A 304 -45.70 -3.74 26.24
C ARG A 304 -46.88 -4.38 25.52
N ASP A 305 -47.84 -4.92 26.26
CA ASP A 305 -48.99 -5.67 25.74
C ASP A 305 -50.33 -4.94 25.97
N ASP A 306 -50.29 -3.63 26.22
CA ASP A 306 -51.46 -2.75 26.31
C ASP A 306 -52.25 -2.68 24.98
N SER A 307 -53.53 -2.30 25.06
CA SER A 307 -54.43 -2.27 23.90
C SER A 307 -54.03 -1.23 22.85
N VAL A 308 -54.44 -1.41 21.60
CA VAL A 308 -54.19 -0.44 20.53
C VAL A 308 -54.84 0.91 20.87
N GLU A 309 -56.02 0.87 21.47
CA GLU A 309 -56.80 2.01 21.92
C GLU A 309 -56.08 2.82 23.01
N ASP A 310 -55.53 2.16 24.02
CA ASP A 310 -54.78 2.81 25.10
C ASP A 310 -53.47 3.42 24.57
N ASN A 311 -52.75 2.68 23.73
CA ASN A 311 -51.53 3.17 23.08
C ASN A 311 -51.76 4.41 22.21
N LEU A 312 -52.86 4.45 21.45
CA LEU A 312 -53.26 5.62 20.66
C LEU A 312 -53.66 6.80 21.56
N LYS A 313 -54.36 6.56 22.66
CA LYS A 313 -54.72 7.59 23.65
C LYS A 313 -53.47 8.22 24.27
N HIS A 314 -52.51 7.41 24.72
CA HIS A 314 -51.26 7.93 25.28
C HIS A 314 -50.42 8.70 24.25
N PHE A 315 -50.41 8.27 22.98
CA PHE A 315 -49.74 9.05 21.93
C PHE A 315 -50.43 10.39 21.63
N ALA A 316 -51.76 10.46 21.74
CA ALA A 316 -52.50 11.72 21.63
C ALA A 316 -52.19 12.68 22.80
N GLU A 317 -52.12 12.16 24.05
CA GLU A 317 -51.66 12.92 25.22
C GLU A 317 -50.25 13.48 25.00
N MET A 318 -49.29 12.65 24.57
CA MET A 318 -47.94 13.10 24.20
C MET A 318 -47.99 14.22 23.15
N THR A 319 -48.79 14.06 22.10
CA THR A 319 -48.93 15.03 20.99
C THR A 319 -49.44 16.39 21.48
N SER A 320 -50.35 16.39 22.47
CA SER A 320 -50.85 17.62 23.09
C SER A 320 -49.83 18.35 23.96
N GLY A 321 -48.76 17.66 24.39
CA GLY A 321 -47.80 18.19 25.36
C GLY A 321 -48.35 18.30 26.79
N SER A 322 -49.41 17.55 27.13
CA SER A 322 -49.99 17.53 28.48
C SER A 322 -48.98 17.07 29.53
N GLU A 323 -49.17 17.45 30.79
CA GLU A 323 -48.30 17.01 31.90
C GLU A 323 -48.17 15.48 31.96
N GLU A 324 -49.27 14.76 31.69
CA GLU A 324 -49.25 13.31 31.55
C GLU A 324 -48.45 12.89 30.31
N GLY A 325 -48.75 13.45 29.13
CA GLY A 325 -48.04 13.19 27.87
C GLY A 325 -46.52 13.43 27.90
N THR A 326 -46.00 14.26 28.80
CA THR A 326 -44.54 14.42 28.99
C THR A 326 -43.85 13.19 29.60
N LYS A 327 -44.60 12.30 30.27
CA LYS A 327 -44.07 11.09 30.92
C LYS A 327 -43.93 9.91 29.95
N TRP A 328 -44.68 9.94 28.83
CA TRP A 328 -44.76 8.84 27.87
C TRP A 328 -43.78 9.00 26.71
N CYS A 329 -43.35 7.86 26.18
CA CYS A 329 -42.65 7.74 24.90
C CYS A 329 -43.28 6.64 24.06
N ILE A 330 -43.04 6.60 22.75
CA ILE A 330 -43.45 5.44 21.92
C ILE A 330 -42.22 4.57 21.66
N ARG A 331 -42.37 3.26 21.88
CA ARG A 331 -41.37 2.23 21.64
C ARG A 331 -41.82 1.31 20.51
N ALA A 332 -40.88 0.91 19.65
CA ALA A 332 -41.10 -0.17 18.70
C ALA A 332 -41.23 -1.51 19.45
N LYS A 333 -42.13 -2.38 19.01
CA LYS A 333 -42.36 -3.73 19.56
C LYS A 333 -41.65 -4.76 18.69
N ILE A 334 -40.40 -5.05 19.02
CA ILE A 334 -39.50 -5.90 18.23
C ILE A 334 -39.21 -7.20 18.99
N SER A 335 -38.54 -7.10 20.15
CA SER A 335 -38.10 -8.19 21.02
C SER A 335 -37.60 -7.56 22.32
N VAL A 336 -37.71 -8.28 23.43
CA VAL A 336 -37.23 -7.81 24.74
C VAL A 336 -35.80 -8.29 25.02
N ASP A 337 -35.46 -9.48 24.53
CA ASP A 337 -34.32 -10.30 24.91
C ASP A 337 -33.22 -10.40 23.84
N ASN A 338 -33.47 -9.90 22.62
CA ASN A 338 -32.58 -10.05 21.46
C ASN A 338 -31.08 -9.88 21.80
N PRO A 339 -30.18 -10.76 21.34
CA PRO A 339 -28.73 -10.61 21.57
C PRO A 339 -28.18 -9.25 21.14
N ASN A 340 -28.74 -8.66 20.08
CA ASN A 340 -28.48 -7.28 19.70
C ASN A 340 -29.36 -6.31 20.52
N LYS A 341 -28.73 -5.59 21.46
CA LYS A 341 -29.39 -4.64 22.35
C LYS A 341 -30.04 -3.43 21.64
N ALA A 342 -29.68 -3.14 20.38
CA ALA A 342 -30.36 -2.10 19.59
C ALA A 342 -31.79 -2.52 19.19
N LEU A 343 -32.03 -3.82 18.99
CA LEU A 343 -33.36 -4.37 18.67
C LEU A 343 -34.26 -4.54 19.90
N ARG A 344 -33.78 -4.23 21.11
CA ARG A 344 -34.57 -4.38 22.34
C ARG A 344 -35.52 -3.22 22.50
N ASP A 345 -36.74 -3.37 21.96
CA ASP A 345 -37.84 -2.42 21.93
C ASP A 345 -37.40 -0.93 22.05
N PRO A 346 -36.76 -0.37 21.00
CA PRO A 346 -36.17 0.97 21.04
C PRO A 346 -37.23 2.08 20.98
N VAL A 347 -36.93 3.24 21.61
CA VAL A 347 -37.77 4.45 21.56
C VAL A 347 -37.76 5.05 20.15
N ILE A 348 -38.95 5.26 19.58
CA ILE A 348 -39.17 5.85 18.25
C ILE A 348 -39.75 7.26 18.30
N TYR A 349 -40.44 7.64 19.38
CA TYR A 349 -40.90 9.02 19.62
C TYR A 349 -40.73 9.43 21.08
N ARG A 350 -40.45 10.72 21.30
CA ARG A 350 -40.29 11.36 22.61
C ARG A 350 -41.02 12.71 22.66
N THR A 351 -41.49 13.12 23.83
CA THR A 351 -42.06 14.45 24.05
C THR A 351 -40.94 15.47 24.29
N ASN A 352 -41.04 16.67 23.70
CA ASN A 352 -40.19 17.83 23.98
C ASN A 352 -41.02 19.09 23.76
N LEU A 353 -41.09 19.97 24.77
CA LEU A 353 -41.97 21.14 24.72
C LEU A 353 -41.35 22.35 24.01
N LEU A 354 -40.05 22.34 23.72
CA LEU A 354 -39.36 23.43 23.03
C LEU A 354 -39.86 23.60 21.58
N PRO A 355 -39.99 24.85 21.08
CA PRO A 355 -40.31 25.09 19.67
C PRO A 355 -39.19 24.60 18.74
N HIS A 356 -39.57 24.06 17.59
CA HIS A 356 -38.62 23.71 16.52
C HIS A 356 -38.17 24.94 15.74
N HIS A 357 -36.88 25.04 15.40
CA HIS A 357 -36.35 26.20 14.67
C HIS A 357 -37.01 26.44 13.29
N ARG A 358 -37.54 25.39 12.64
CA ARG A 358 -38.32 25.48 11.38
C ARG A 358 -39.84 25.36 11.54
N THR A 359 -40.33 24.46 12.39
CA THR A 359 -41.76 24.12 12.48
C THR A 359 -42.47 24.73 13.69
N GLY A 360 -41.75 25.54 14.48
CA GLY A 360 -42.27 26.28 15.63
C GLY A 360 -42.89 25.36 16.68
N ASP A 361 -44.04 25.79 17.21
CA ASP A 361 -44.79 25.05 18.22
C ASP A 361 -45.74 23.97 17.67
N LYS A 362 -45.73 23.70 16.35
CA LYS A 362 -46.62 22.70 15.72
C LYS A 362 -46.51 21.32 16.37
N TRP A 363 -45.32 20.94 16.82
CA TRP A 363 -45.03 19.62 17.36
C TRP A 363 -44.55 19.70 18.81
N LYS A 364 -45.10 18.83 19.65
CA LYS A 364 -44.62 18.54 21.02
C LYS A 364 -44.06 17.12 21.16
N VAL A 365 -44.20 16.30 20.12
CA VAL A 365 -43.57 15.00 19.98
C VAL A 365 -42.62 15.02 18.80
N TYR A 366 -41.43 14.45 18.98
CA TYR A 366 -40.39 14.41 17.96
C TYR A 366 -39.91 12.96 17.75
N PRO A 367 -39.72 12.53 16.49
CA PRO A 367 -39.21 11.21 16.19
C PRO A 367 -37.75 11.08 16.65
N THR A 368 -37.30 9.86 16.93
CA THR A 368 -35.88 9.58 17.12
C THR A 368 -35.20 9.34 15.77
N TYR A 369 -33.89 9.61 15.70
CA TYR A 369 -33.08 9.39 14.50
C TYR A 369 -33.25 7.98 13.90
N ASP A 370 -33.29 6.94 14.73
CA ASP A 370 -33.42 5.54 14.24
C ASP A 370 -34.82 5.21 13.68
N PHE A 371 -35.82 6.06 13.94
CA PHE A 371 -37.14 5.98 13.32
C PHE A 371 -37.22 6.86 12.06
N ALA A 372 -36.79 8.12 12.17
CA ALA A 372 -36.88 9.08 11.06
C ALA A 372 -35.98 8.71 9.87
N CYS A 373 -34.72 8.38 10.13
CA CYS A 373 -33.70 8.11 9.10
C CYS A 373 -34.12 7.04 8.06
N PRO A 374 -34.56 5.81 8.44
CA PRO A 374 -35.00 4.80 7.46
C PRO A 374 -36.23 5.21 6.65
N ILE A 375 -37.16 5.93 7.26
CA ILE A 375 -38.41 6.35 6.60
C ILE A 375 -38.10 7.44 5.57
N VAL A 376 -37.37 8.48 5.96
CA VAL A 376 -37.02 9.59 5.06
C VAL A 376 -36.05 9.14 3.96
N ASP A 377 -35.06 8.28 4.26
CA ASP A 377 -34.22 7.67 3.22
C ASP A 377 -35.07 6.86 2.22
N SER A 378 -36.11 6.17 2.67
CA SER A 378 -37.03 5.45 1.77
C SER A 378 -37.83 6.41 0.87
N ILE A 379 -38.44 7.45 1.45
CA ILE A 379 -39.29 8.45 0.77
C ILE A 379 -38.49 9.31 -0.23
N GLU A 380 -37.28 9.74 0.15
CA GLU A 380 -36.41 10.58 -0.69
C GLU A 380 -35.77 9.83 -1.86
N GLY A 381 -36.05 8.54 -2.02
CA GLY A 381 -35.47 7.73 -3.09
C GLY A 381 -34.02 7.32 -2.83
N VAL A 382 -33.48 7.52 -1.61
CA VAL A 382 -32.11 7.09 -1.26
C VAL A 382 -31.96 5.61 -1.56
N THR A 383 -31.01 5.30 -2.43
CA THR A 383 -30.67 3.92 -2.80
C THR A 383 -29.63 3.33 -1.86
N HIS A 384 -28.68 4.17 -1.44
CA HIS A 384 -27.50 3.77 -0.66
C HIS A 384 -27.28 4.73 0.51
N ALA A 385 -27.59 4.25 1.71
CA ALA A 385 -27.39 4.95 2.97
C ALA A 385 -25.97 4.71 3.49
N LEU A 386 -25.04 5.62 3.16
CA LEU A 386 -23.68 5.57 3.71
C LEU A 386 -23.71 6.01 5.19
N ARG A 387 -23.18 5.16 6.09
CA ARG A 387 -23.17 5.38 7.54
C ARG A 387 -21.83 5.01 8.16
N THR A 388 -21.51 5.57 9.32
CA THR A 388 -20.31 5.17 10.07
C THR A 388 -20.57 3.86 10.83
N ASN A 389 -19.53 3.04 11.01
CA ASN A 389 -19.60 1.76 11.74
C ASN A 389 -20.27 1.81 13.13
N GLU A 390 -20.33 2.98 13.78
CA GLU A 390 -20.98 3.17 15.08
C GLU A 390 -22.48 2.88 15.06
N TYR A 391 -23.09 2.92 13.86
CA TYR A 391 -24.48 2.59 13.62
C TYR A 391 -24.70 1.12 13.22
N ARG A 392 -23.64 0.31 13.09
CA ARG A 392 -23.72 -1.06 12.53
C ARG A 392 -24.72 -1.95 13.27
N ASP A 393 -24.73 -1.89 14.59
CA ASP A 393 -25.67 -2.64 15.43
C ASP A 393 -27.13 -2.18 15.23
N ARG A 394 -27.35 -0.97 14.69
CA ARG A 394 -28.67 -0.40 14.33
C ARG A 394 -29.07 -0.67 12.89
N ASN A 395 -28.25 -1.34 12.08
CA ASN A 395 -28.63 -1.69 10.70
C ASN A 395 -29.78 -2.72 10.65
N PRO A 396 -29.85 -3.74 11.53
CA PRO A 396 -31.04 -4.58 11.66
C PRO A 396 -32.29 -3.79 12.09
N GLN A 397 -32.13 -2.80 12.98
CA GLN A 397 -33.22 -1.93 13.43
C GLN A 397 -33.76 -1.07 12.27
N TYR A 398 -32.87 -0.48 11.47
CA TYR A 398 -33.20 0.29 10.27
C TYR A 398 -34.01 -0.55 9.26
N ASN A 399 -33.57 -1.78 8.97
CA ASN A 399 -34.30 -2.68 8.06
C ASN A 399 -35.66 -3.07 8.64
N TRP A 400 -35.73 -3.35 9.94
CA TRP A 400 -37.00 -3.68 10.60
C TRP A 400 -38.02 -2.54 10.51
N MET A 401 -37.61 -1.26 10.60
CA MET A 401 -38.55 -0.13 10.40
C MET A 401 -39.13 -0.12 8.99
N ILE A 402 -38.30 -0.38 7.97
CA ILE A 402 -38.74 -0.47 6.56
C ILE A 402 -39.75 -1.62 6.37
N GLU A 403 -39.44 -2.81 6.88
CA GLU A 403 -40.31 -4.00 6.81
C GLU A 403 -41.60 -3.83 7.64
N ALA A 404 -41.51 -3.18 8.80
CA ALA A 404 -42.65 -2.92 9.68
C ALA A 404 -43.71 -2.05 9.00
N LEU A 405 -43.27 -1.08 8.20
CA LEU A 405 -44.10 -0.08 7.52
C LEU A 405 -44.44 -0.43 6.07
N GLY A 406 -43.78 -1.42 5.46
CA GLY A 406 -43.97 -1.81 4.06
C GLY A 406 -43.30 -0.85 3.07
N LEU A 407 -42.20 -0.22 3.48
CA LEU A 407 -41.49 0.80 2.71
C LEU A 407 -40.50 0.22 1.70
N ARG A 408 -40.04 1.06 0.76
CA ARG A 408 -38.99 0.68 -0.21
C ARG A 408 -37.67 0.43 0.52
N PRO A 409 -36.97 -0.69 0.26
CA PRO A 409 -35.67 -0.97 0.88
C PRO A 409 -34.59 0.01 0.43
N VAL A 410 -33.61 0.22 1.31
CA VAL A 410 -32.42 1.05 1.11
C VAL A 410 -31.20 0.23 1.50
N HIS A 411 -30.18 0.19 0.65
CA HIS A 411 -28.95 -0.53 0.95
C HIS A 411 -28.08 0.30 1.90
N ILE A 412 -27.71 -0.26 3.06
CA ILE A 412 -26.81 0.40 4.00
C ILE A 412 -25.36 0.05 3.65
N TRP A 413 -24.47 1.03 3.72
CA TRP A 413 -23.03 0.80 3.58
C TRP A 413 -22.26 1.44 4.73
N ASP A 414 -21.70 0.58 5.59
CA ASP A 414 -20.90 1.00 6.73
C ASP A 414 -19.44 1.28 6.31
N PHE A 415 -18.91 2.43 6.75
CA PHE A 415 -17.50 2.81 6.62
C PHE A 415 -16.92 3.28 7.97
N SER A 416 -15.59 3.23 8.12
CA SER A 416 -14.94 3.70 9.35
C SER A 416 -14.82 5.23 9.41
N ARG A 417 -15.06 5.77 10.62
CA ARG A 417 -14.74 7.17 10.92
C ARG A 417 -13.26 7.45 10.73
N LEU A 418 -12.99 8.68 10.32
CA LEU A 418 -11.66 9.25 10.28
C LEU A 418 -11.26 9.74 11.69
N ASN A 419 -10.09 9.32 12.18
CA ASN A 419 -9.47 9.86 13.39
C ASN A 419 -8.01 10.19 13.09
N PHE A 420 -7.49 11.25 13.72
CA PHE A 420 -6.06 11.58 13.71
C PHE A 420 -5.51 11.56 15.14
N ILE A 421 -4.24 11.20 15.29
CA ILE A 421 -3.54 11.40 16.56
C ILE A 421 -3.27 12.89 16.81
N TYR A 422 -3.03 13.25 18.07
CA TYR A 422 -2.83 14.64 18.54
C TYR A 422 -3.96 15.61 18.16
N THR A 423 -5.16 15.08 17.86
CA THR A 423 -6.27 15.81 17.25
C THR A 423 -7.58 15.59 17.99
N LEU A 424 -8.38 16.65 18.13
CA LEU A 424 -9.65 16.62 18.83
C LEU A 424 -10.81 16.82 17.84
N LEU A 425 -11.64 15.79 17.65
CA LEU A 425 -12.86 15.87 16.80
C LEU A 425 -14.15 16.04 17.63
N SER A 426 -14.08 15.95 18.96
CA SER A 426 -15.24 16.13 19.83
C SER A 426 -15.65 17.61 19.88
N LYS A 427 -16.87 17.94 19.41
CA LYS A 427 -17.44 19.30 19.48
C LYS A 427 -17.26 19.93 20.87
N ARG A 428 -17.59 19.21 21.95
CA ARG A 428 -17.42 19.67 23.35
C ARG A 428 -15.98 20.08 23.69
N LYS A 429 -14.99 19.32 23.22
CA LYS A 429 -13.56 19.64 23.46
C LYS A 429 -13.11 20.83 22.59
N LEU A 430 -13.61 20.97 21.36
CA LEU A 430 -13.31 22.10 20.48
C LEU A 430 -13.91 23.42 20.98
N HIS A 431 -15.17 23.43 21.43
CA HIS A 431 -15.79 24.60 22.07
C HIS A 431 -14.93 25.12 23.22
N TRP A 432 -14.48 24.23 24.11
CA TRP A 432 -13.66 24.61 25.26
C TRP A 432 -12.37 25.35 24.88
N PHE A 433 -11.67 24.96 23.79
CA PHE A 433 -10.48 25.68 23.32
C PHE A 433 -10.80 27.10 22.81
N VAL A 434 -11.96 27.30 22.18
CA VAL A 434 -12.43 28.61 21.71
C VAL A 434 -12.86 29.48 22.89
N ASP A 435 -13.71 28.94 23.78
CA ASP A 435 -14.29 29.68 24.92
C ASP A 435 -13.23 30.08 25.97
N THR A 436 -12.08 29.39 26.02
CA THR A 436 -10.94 29.73 26.87
C THR A 436 -9.89 30.61 26.19
N GLY A 437 -10.05 30.95 24.90
CA GLY A 437 -9.10 31.80 24.16
C GLY A 437 -7.75 31.15 23.85
N LEU A 438 -7.63 29.81 23.96
CA LEU A 438 -6.41 29.07 23.59
C LEU A 438 -6.21 29.00 22.06
N VAL A 439 -7.28 29.25 21.30
CA VAL A 439 -7.26 29.45 19.84
C VAL A 439 -7.95 30.75 19.44
N ARG A 440 -7.67 31.23 18.22
CA ARG A 440 -8.22 32.50 17.70
C ARG A 440 -9.71 32.39 17.33
N GLY A 441 -10.20 31.19 17.02
CA GLY A 441 -11.57 30.94 16.58
C GLY A 441 -11.74 29.56 15.93
N TRP A 442 -12.89 29.33 15.29
CA TRP A 442 -13.19 28.06 14.61
C TRP A 442 -12.44 27.85 13.29
N ASP A 443 -11.83 28.90 12.74
CA ASP A 443 -10.98 28.88 11.55
C ASP A 443 -9.48 28.83 11.87
N ASP A 444 -9.11 28.65 13.14
CA ASP A 444 -7.70 28.61 13.57
C ASP A 444 -6.92 27.52 12.81
N PRO A 445 -5.70 27.80 12.28
CA PRO A 445 -4.90 26.82 11.54
C PRO A 445 -4.58 25.54 12.33
N ARG A 446 -4.67 25.55 13.66
CA ARG A 446 -4.46 24.37 14.52
C ARG A 446 -5.71 23.49 14.66
N PHE A 447 -6.89 23.97 14.24
CA PHE A 447 -8.14 23.22 14.34
C PHE A 447 -8.34 22.23 13.16
N PRO A 448 -8.90 21.04 13.42
CA PRO A 448 -9.29 20.07 12.38
C PRO A 448 -10.64 20.41 11.73
N THR A 449 -11.15 21.63 11.92
CA THR A 449 -12.33 22.16 11.23
C THR A 449 -12.04 22.30 9.75
N VAL A 450 -13.09 22.33 8.91
CA VAL A 450 -12.92 22.58 7.47
C VAL A 450 -12.23 23.93 7.24
N ARG A 451 -12.62 24.97 7.99
CA ARG A 451 -11.99 26.31 7.90
C ARG A 451 -10.53 26.31 8.34
N GLY A 452 -10.21 25.70 9.47
CA GLY A 452 -8.84 25.64 10.01
C GLY A 452 -7.86 24.95 9.07
N ILE A 453 -8.20 23.75 8.56
CA ILE A 453 -7.31 23.03 7.64
C ILE A 453 -7.15 23.76 6.29
N ARG A 454 -8.22 24.41 5.77
CA ARG A 454 -8.14 25.20 4.52
C ARG A 454 -7.32 26.48 4.72
N ARG A 455 -7.44 27.18 5.86
CA ARG A 455 -6.62 28.35 6.22
C ARG A 455 -5.15 28.00 6.45
N ARG A 456 -4.84 26.79 6.94
CA ARG A 456 -3.48 26.24 7.01
C ARG A 456 -2.92 25.78 5.64
N GLY A 457 -3.66 25.98 4.55
CA GLY A 457 -3.20 25.68 3.20
C GLY A 457 -3.41 24.23 2.73
N LEU A 458 -4.26 23.45 3.41
CA LEU A 458 -4.70 22.15 2.88
C LEU A 458 -5.61 22.37 1.66
N THR A 459 -5.29 21.76 0.53
CA THR A 459 -6.09 21.83 -0.70
C THR A 459 -7.25 20.84 -0.67
N VAL A 460 -8.37 21.20 -1.32
CA VAL A 460 -9.53 20.31 -1.45
C VAL A 460 -9.16 19.04 -2.21
N GLU A 461 -8.35 19.16 -3.26
CA GLU A 461 -7.93 18.02 -4.07
C GLU A 461 -7.09 17.03 -3.25
N ALA A 462 -6.16 17.52 -2.42
CA ALA A 462 -5.40 16.63 -1.55
C ALA A 462 -6.29 15.93 -0.51
N LEU A 463 -7.22 16.68 0.10
CA LEU A 463 -8.18 16.12 1.05
C LEU A 463 -9.08 15.05 0.38
N ARG A 464 -9.53 15.31 -0.84
CA ARG A 464 -10.36 14.40 -1.65
C ARG A 464 -9.62 13.10 -2.00
N GLN A 465 -8.41 13.19 -2.54
CA GLN A 465 -7.56 12.03 -2.84
C GLN A 465 -7.29 11.21 -1.58
N PHE A 466 -6.99 11.85 -0.45
CA PHE A 466 -6.78 11.19 0.84
C PHE A 466 -8.01 10.44 1.36
N MET A 467 -9.22 10.98 1.21
CA MET A 467 -10.44 10.27 1.61
C MET A 467 -10.74 9.05 0.73
N LEU A 468 -10.52 9.15 -0.57
CA LEU A 468 -10.79 8.07 -1.52
C LEU A 468 -9.79 6.91 -1.39
N ALA A 469 -8.52 7.22 -1.11
CA ALA A 469 -7.46 6.22 -0.92
C ALA A 469 -7.70 5.24 0.25
N GLN A 470 -8.58 5.58 1.21
CA GLN A 470 -8.81 4.77 2.42
C GLN A 470 -9.69 3.52 2.22
N GLY A 471 -10.33 3.35 1.05
CA GLY A 471 -11.23 2.22 0.82
C GLY A 471 -12.58 2.30 1.56
N PRO A 472 -13.49 1.33 1.36
CA PRO A 472 -14.69 1.16 2.17
C PRO A 472 -14.34 0.48 3.50
N SER A 473 -13.17 0.83 4.05
CA SER A 473 -12.59 0.11 5.16
C SER A 473 -13.49 0.29 6.38
N GLN A 474 -13.86 -0.83 6.98
CA GLN A 474 -14.55 -0.87 8.26
C GLN A 474 -13.56 -0.95 9.43
N ALA A 475 -12.24 -0.90 9.17
CA ALA A 475 -11.24 -0.82 10.22
C ALA A 475 -11.20 0.61 10.81
N ILE A 476 -11.34 0.71 12.14
CA ILE A 476 -11.13 1.95 12.87
C ILE A 476 -9.61 2.17 13.00
N VAL A 477 -9.09 3.24 12.42
CA VAL A 477 -7.67 3.58 12.42
C VAL A 477 -7.50 5.01 12.93
N SER A 478 -6.44 5.26 13.70
CA SER A 478 -5.97 6.61 14.02
C SER A 478 -4.79 6.92 13.12
N LEU A 479 -4.90 7.99 12.32
CA LEU A 479 -3.93 8.37 11.30
C LEU A 479 -2.97 9.45 11.83
N GLU A 480 -1.80 9.57 11.22
CA GLU A 480 -0.91 10.71 11.42
C GLU A 480 -1.12 11.73 10.29
N TRP A 481 -0.80 13.01 10.52
CA TRP A 481 -1.02 14.09 9.54
C TRP A 481 0.01 14.11 8.40
N ASP A 482 1.13 13.40 8.56
CA ASP A 482 2.26 13.29 7.64
C ASP A 482 1.85 12.93 6.20
N SER A 483 0.99 11.93 6.06
CA SER A 483 0.51 11.39 4.79
C SER A 483 -0.42 12.37 4.06
N LEU A 484 -1.29 13.07 4.80
CA LEU A 484 -2.16 14.11 4.25
C LEU A 484 -1.37 15.34 3.82
N TRP A 485 -0.38 15.77 4.60
CA TRP A 485 0.51 16.90 4.23
C TRP A 485 1.48 16.55 3.09
N THR A 486 2.01 15.32 3.05
CA THR A 486 2.80 14.81 1.91
C THR A 486 1.99 14.87 0.62
N LEU A 487 0.73 14.45 0.68
CA LEU A 487 -0.17 14.49 -0.47
C LEU A 487 -0.53 15.94 -0.84
N ASN A 488 -0.76 16.81 0.13
CA ASN A 488 -0.94 18.25 -0.12
C ASN A 488 0.25 18.88 -0.84
N LYS A 489 1.47 18.55 -0.41
CA LYS A 489 2.71 18.95 -1.07
C LYS A 489 2.78 18.49 -2.53
N LYS A 490 2.39 17.24 -2.84
CA LYS A 490 2.31 16.73 -4.22
C LYS A 490 1.36 17.57 -5.09
N VAL A 491 0.29 18.13 -4.52
CA VAL A 491 -0.65 19.01 -5.24
C VAL A 491 -0.09 20.45 -5.43
N ILE A 492 0.58 21.02 -4.42
CA ILE A 492 0.99 22.44 -4.46
C ILE A 492 2.39 22.68 -5.09
N ASP A 493 3.35 21.76 -4.96
CA ASP A 493 4.72 21.94 -5.50
C ASP A 493 4.75 22.25 -7.02
N PRO A 494 3.98 21.55 -7.89
CA PRO A 494 4.01 21.83 -9.34
C PRO A 494 3.49 23.21 -9.75
N ILE A 495 2.80 23.93 -8.86
CA ILE A 495 2.05 25.17 -9.17
C ILE A 495 2.41 26.39 -8.28
N ALA A 496 2.96 26.19 -7.09
CA ALA A 496 3.24 27.28 -6.15
C ALA A 496 4.41 28.18 -6.62
N PRO A 497 4.25 29.49 -6.89
CA PRO A 497 5.36 30.36 -7.29
C PRO A 497 6.49 30.46 -6.23
N ARG A 498 7.74 30.55 -6.69
CA ARG A 498 8.96 30.56 -5.87
C ARG A 498 9.43 31.98 -5.59
N PHE A 499 9.46 32.35 -4.31
CA PHE A 499 9.97 33.62 -3.80
C PHE A 499 11.15 33.40 -2.87
N TRP A 500 11.83 34.49 -2.52
CA TRP A 500 12.92 34.48 -1.55
C TRP A 500 12.53 35.26 -0.30
N ALA A 501 12.83 34.69 0.85
CA ALA A 501 12.77 35.36 2.15
C ALA A 501 13.97 34.92 2.99
N LEU A 502 14.56 35.86 3.72
CA LEU A 502 15.68 35.63 4.64
C LEU A 502 15.25 36.03 6.05
N SER A 503 15.66 35.25 7.04
CA SER A 503 15.43 35.55 8.46
C SER A 503 16.05 36.90 8.81
N LYS A 504 15.30 37.75 9.51
CA LYS A 504 15.80 39.07 9.93
C LYS A 504 16.82 38.99 11.07
N ALA A 505 16.85 37.85 11.79
CA ALA A 505 17.79 37.60 12.86
C ALA A 505 19.22 37.48 12.32
N ASN A 506 20.09 38.43 12.70
CA ASN A 506 21.50 38.49 12.33
C ASN A 506 21.74 38.43 10.80
N LEU A 507 20.92 39.17 10.03
CA LEU A 507 21.06 39.24 8.57
C LEU A 507 22.44 39.79 8.16
N VAL A 508 23.17 39.07 7.30
CA VAL A 508 24.58 39.40 6.99
C VAL A 508 24.70 40.15 5.66
N PRO A 509 25.20 41.40 5.64
CA PRO A 509 25.49 42.12 4.40
C PRO A 509 26.71 41.53 3.68
N VAL A 510 26.62 41.44 2.36
CA VAL A 510 27.69 40.90 1.50
C VAL A 510 27.97 41.87 0.35
N THR A 511 29.24 42.23 0.17
CA THR A 511 29.72 42.97 -1.01
C THR A 511 30.23 41.98 -2.05
N VAL A 512 29.68 42.06 -3.27
CA VAL A 512 29.95 41.14 -4.39
C VAL A 512 30.74 41.87 -5.48
N LYS A 513 32.06 41.62 -5.54
CA LYS A 513 32.96 42.11 -6.59
C LYS A 513 32.61 41.45 -7.93
N GLY A 514 32.60 42.24 -9.00
CA GLY A 514 32.10 41.82 -10.32
C GLY A 514 30.57 41.86 -10.47
N GLY A 515 29.82 42.11 -9.40
CA GLY A 515 28.39 42.42 -9.47
C GLY A 515 28.11 43.84 -10.01
N PRO A 516 26.87 44.15 -10.42
CA PRO A 516 26.54 45.44 -11.01
C PRO A 516 26.56 46.56 -9.95
N GLU A 517 27.24 47.67 -10.26
CA GLU A 517 27.37 48.85 -9.36
C GLU A 517 26.05 49.60 -9.15
N LYS A 518 25.11 49.48 -10.10
CA LYS A 518 23.74 49.98 -9.99
C LYS A 518 22.79 48.79 -10.05
N PRO A 519 21.69 48.78 -9.26
CA PRO A 519 20.72 47.69 -9.30
C PRO A 519 20.22 47.39 -10.72
N GLU A 520 20.37 46.14 -11.14
CA GLU A 520 19.91 45.63 -12.44
C GLU A 520 18.70 44.70 -12.20
N VAL A 521 17.61 44.89 -12.97
CA VAL A 521 16.39 44.08 -12.84
C VAL A 521 16.32 43.10 -13.99
N LYS A 522 16.12 41.81 -13.70
CA LYS A 522 15.90 40.77 -14.72
C LYS A 522 14.63 39.98 -14.40
N ASN A 523 13.93 39.58 -15.45
CA ASN A 523 12.87 38.59 -15.32
C ASN A 523 13.49 37.21 -15.12
N VAL A 524 12.99 36.47 -14.13
CA VAL A 524 13.31 35.05 -13.92
C VAL A 524 12.03 34.24 -13.74
N PRO A 525 12.00 32.94 -14.11
CA PRO A 525 10.82 32.10 -13.91
C PRO A 525 10.42 31.99 -12.43
N LYS A 526 9.13 32.17 -12.13
CA LYS A 526 8.54 31.85 -10.81
C LYS A 526 8.57 30.36 -10.52
N HIS A 527 8.67 29.49 -11.52
CA HIS A 527 8.95 28.07 -11.33
C HIS A 527 9.78 27.50 -12.48
N LYS A 528 11.01 27.08 -12.16
CA LYS A 528 12.01 26.56 -13.13
C LYS A 528 11.57 25.32 -13.92
N LYS A 529 10.57 24.57 -13.42
CA LYS A 529 10.01 23.39 -14.09
C LYS A 529 8.61 23.61 -14.67
N ASN A 530 7.96 24.74 -14.37
CA ASN A 530 6.64 25.08 -14.90
C ASN A 530 6.60 26.57 -15.31
N PRO A 531 7.00 26.88 -16.57
CA PRO A 531 6.91 28.22 -17.12
C PRO A 531 5.53 28.89 -17.05
N GLU A 532 4.42 28.15 -16.89
CA GLU A 532 3.06 28.73 -16.86
C GLU A 532 2.73 29.46 -15.56
N VAL A 533 3.52 29.23 -14.50
CA VAL A 533 3.47 30.02 -13.26
C VAL A 533 3.99 31.47 -13.51
N GLY A 534 4.59 31.71 -14.67
CA GLY A 534 5.04 33.02 -15.14
C GLY A 534 6.42 33.42 -14.61
N GLU A 535 6.72 34.71 -14.73
CA GLU A 535 8.00 35.30 -14.33
C GLU A 535 7.83 36.24 -13.12
N LYS A 536 8.96 36.53 -12.46
CA LYS A 536 9.11 37.55 -11.42
C LYS A 536 10.32 38.43 -11.71
N GLN A 537 10.33 39.65 -11.18
CA GLN A 537 11.46 40.56 -11.31
C GLN A 537 12.45 40.35 -10.15
N THR A 538 13.64 39.87 -10.47
CA THR A 538 14.75 39.75 -9.50
C THR A 538 15.72 40.91 -9.69
N VAL A 539 16.12 41.53 -8.59
CA VAL A 539 17.10 42.61 -8.58
C VAL A 539 18.48 42.05 -8.24
N TYR A 540 19.47 42.43 -9.03
CA TYR A 540 20.88 42.09 -8.89
C TYR A 540 21.65 43.36 -8.52
N SER A 541 22.54 43.28 -7.53
CA SER A 541 23.28 44.43 -6.99
C SER A 541 24.58 43.95 -6.36
N SER A 542 25.66 44.73 -6.43
CA SER A 542 26.90 44.45 -5.69
C SER A 542 26.71 44.41 -4.16
N GLN A 543 25.57 44.87 -3.64
CA GLN A 543 25.18 44.77 -2.24
C GLN A 543 23.99 43.83 -2.06
N ILE A 544 24.21 42.73 -1.33
CA ILE A 544 23.18 41.72 -1.01
C ILE A 544 23.16 41.40 0.50
N PHE A 545 22.17 40.61 0.90
CA PHE A 545 22.05 39.97 2.20
C PHE A 545 22.03 38.45 2.04
N VAL A 546 22.56 37.75 3.04
CA VAL A 546 22.47 36.29 3.22
C VAL A 546 22.11 35.98 4.69
N GLU A 547 21.65 34.76 4.98
CA GLU A 547 21.33 34.34 6.35
C GLU A 547 22.59 34.02 7.16
N GLN A 548 22.53 34.23 8.48
CA GLN A 548 23.64 33.98 9.41
C GLN A 548 24.15 32.54 9.37
N GLU A 549 23.26 31.56 9.23
CA GLU A 549 23.60 30.13 9.19
C GLU A 549 24.47 29.81 7.95
N ASP A 550 24.08 30.32 6.77
CA ASP A 550 24.88 30.21 5.55
C ASP A 550 26.23 30.93 5.72
N ALA A 551 26.23 32.16 6.21
CA ALA A 551 27.42 32.98 6.41
C ALA A 551 28.47 32.32 7.33
N VAL A 552 28.02 31.66 8.40
CA VAL A 552 28.89 30.90 9.32
C VAL A 552 29.44 29.65 8.64
N SER A 553 28.66 29.00 7.77
CA SER A 553 29.04 27.75 7.12
C SER A 553 30.18 27.88 6.10
N PHE A 554 30.43 29.07 5.56
CA PHE A 554 31.38 29.27 4.46
C PHE A 554 32.84 29.06 4.88
N GLU A 555 33.61 28.38 4.04
CA GLU A 555 35.07 28.23 4.17
C GLU A 555 35.80 29.37 3.42
N ASP A 556 37.04 29.67 3.80
CA ASP A 556 37.82 30.72 3.15
C ASP A 556 38.23 30.28 1.73
N GLN A 557 38.05 31.17 0.74
CA GLN A 557 38.19 30.88 -0.69
C GLN A 557 37.21 29.81 -1.23
N GLU A 558 36.14 29.48 -0.51
CA GLU A 558 35.12 28.55 -0.98
C GLU A 558 34.32 29.13 -2.15
N GLU A 559 34.05 28.30 -3.18
CA GLU A 559 33.14 28.62 -4.27
C GLU A 559 31.71 28.16 -3.91
N VAL A 560 30.77 29.11 -3.88
CA VAL A 560 29.36 28.91 -3.52
C VAL A 560 28.45 29.34 -4.68
N THR A 561 27.30 28.68 -4.86
CA THR A 561 26.27 29.14 -5.82
C THR A 561 25.34 30.16 -5.14
N LEU A 562 25.29 31.39 -5.67
CA LEU A 562 24.18 32.32 -5.46
C LEU A 562 23.02 31.88 -6.36
N MET A 563 21.93 31.39 -5.78
CA MET A 563 20.82 30.81 -6.56
C MET A 563 20.27 31.79 -7.59
N ASP A 564 20.15 31.35 -8.84
CA ASP A 564 19.70 32.14 -10.00
C ASP A 564 20.52 33.40 -10.31
N TRP A 565 21.78 33.44 -9.84
CA TRP A 565 22.79 34.41 -10.29
C TRP A 565 24.02 33.71 -10.90
N GLY A 566 24.63 32.78 -10.16
CA GLY A 566 25.86 32.09 -10.58
C GLY A 566 26.77 31.75 -9.40
N ASN A 567 28.00 31.34 -9.67
CA ASN A 567 28.99 31.07 -8.63
C ASN A 567 29.67 32.36 -8.15
N ALA A 568 30.07 32.37 -6.87
CA ALA A 568 30.90 33.39 -6.27
C ALA A 568 31.92 32.75 -5.31
N ILE A 569 33.11 33.35 -5.20
CA ILE A 569 34.18 32.90 -4.30
C ILE A 569 34.17 33.77 -3.05
N VAL A 570 34.13 33.15 -1.87
CA VAL A 570 34.18 33.83 -0.58
C VAL A 570 35.61 34.30 -0.31
N ARG A 571 35.85 35.62 -0.34
CA ARG A 571 37.20 36.20 -0.23
C ARG A 571 37.57 36.56 1.20
N SER A 572 36.63 37.09 1.98
CA SER A 572 36.84 37.43 3.39
C SER A 572 35.52 37.44 4.17
N LYS A 573 35.60 37.23 5.48
CA LYS A 573 34.49 37.35 6.43
C LYS A 573 34.92 38.23 7.59
N THR A 574 34.05 39.13 8.05
CA THR A 574 34.28 39.97 9.23
C THR A 574 33.42 39.47 10.37
N THR A 575 34.06 39.11 11.49
CA THR A 575 33.39 38.55 12.68
C THR A 575 33.51 39.55 13.83
N ASN A 576 32.45 39.72 14.61
CA ASN A 576 32.49 40.53 15.83
C ASN A 576 33.05 39.75 17.03
N GLU A 577 33.23 40.43 18.17
CA GLU A 577 33.78 39.85 19.41
C GLU A 577 32.97 38.63 19.94
N SER A 578 31.69 38.53 19.60
CA SER A 578 30.80 37.42 19.98
C SER A 578 30.77 36.25 18.97
N GLY A 579 31.61 36.25 17.93
CA GLY A 579 31.64 35.18 16.92
C GLY A 579 30.58 35.28 15.82
N VAL A 580 29.81 36.37 15.77
CA VAL A 580 28.78 36.61 14.75
C VAL A 580 29.42 37.26 13.52
N ILE A 581 29.13 36.72 12.33
CA ILE A 581 29.55 37.31 11.05
C ILE A 581 28.75 38.59 10.79
N THR A 582 29.44 39.69 10.50
CA THR A 582 28.84 41.04 10.32
C THR A 582 29.02 41.61 8.93
N ALA A 583 29.96 41.08 8.14
CA ALA A 583 30.11 41.38 6.72
C ALA A 583 30.86 40.26 5.99
N ILE A 584 30.66 40.12 4.68
CA ILE A 584 31.41 39.20 3.80
C ILE A 584 31.79 39.93 2.51
N GLU A 585 33.00 39.69 2.00
CA GLU A 585 33.33 39.98 0.60
C GLU A 585 33.32 38.70 -0.23
N MET A 586 32.62 38.76 -1.36
CA MET A 586 32.62 37.72 -2.39
C MET A 586 33.06 38.29 -3.74
N GLU A 587 33.47 37.42 -4.65
CA GLU A 587 33.82 37.77 -6.04
C GLU A 587 33.10 36.84 -7.01
N LEU A 588 32.38 37.39 -8.00
CA LEU A 588 31.66 36.56 -8.97
C LEU A 588 32.62 35.75 -9.84
N HIS A 589 32.29 34.47 -10.00
CA HIS A 589 33.00 33.52 -10.84
C HIS A 589 32.00 32.87 -11.79
N LEU A 590 31.48 33.63 -12.75
CA LEU A 590 30.39 33.18 -13.64
C LEU A 590 30.82 32.07 -14.63
N GLU A 591 32.13 31.84 -14.79
CA GLU A 591 32.70 30.69 -15.51
C GLU A 591 32.65 29.38 -14.68
N GLY A 592 32.33 29.49 -13.39
CA GLY A 592 32.24 28.38 -12.44
C GLY A 592 31.08 27.43 -12.71
N ASP A 593 31.31 26.13 -12.45
CA ASP A 593 30.29 25.10 -12.59
C ASP A 593 29.51 24.93 -11.28
N PHE A 594 28.28 25.46 -11.24
CA PHE A 594 27.34 25.33 -10.11
C PHE A 594 27.00 23.88 -9.73
N ARG A 595 27.41 22.87 -10.51
CA ARG A 595 27.29 21.44 -10.16
C ARG A 595 28.41 20.97 -9.22
N LYS A 596 29.52 21.70 -9.14
CA LYS A 596 30.70 21.38 -8.32
C LYS A 596 30.71 22.05 -6.94
N THR A 597 30.01 23.17 -6.79
CA THR A 597 29.89 23.88 -5.50
C THR A 597 29.11 23.05 -4.47
N LYS A 598 29.64 22.89 -3.26
CA LYS A 598 28.94 22.18 -2.16
C LYS A 598 27.70 22.93 -1.68
N LYS A 599 27.76 24.27 -1.64
CA LYS A 599 26.75 25.14 -1.02
C LYS A 599 26.00 25.94 -2.09
N LYS A 600 24.67 26.03 -1.94
CA LYS A 600 23.77 26.81 -2.80
C LYS A 600 22.83 27.60 -1.90
N ILE A 601 22.92 28.92 -1.98
CA ILE A 601 22.31 29.81 -0.99
C ILE A 601 21.29 30.76 -1.60
N THR A 602 20.31 31.10 -0.77
CA THR A 602 19.33 32.16 -0.98
C THR A 602 19.93 33.50 -0.60
N TRP A 603 19.60 34.54 -1.36
CA TRP A 603 20.11 35.89 -1.17
C TRP A 603 19.03 36.90 -1.54
N LEU A 604 19.16 38.12 -1.03
CA LEU A 604 18.33 39.26 -1.41
C LEU A 604 19.23 40.45 -1.70
N ALA A 605 19.01 41.18 -2.79
CA ALA A 605 19.67 42.46 -2.98
C ALA A 605 19.28 43.47 -1.89
N GLN A 606 20.04 44.56 -1.78
CA GLN A 606 19.69 45.73 -0.96
C GLN A 606 19.16 46.90 -1.82
N PRO A 607 18.01 46.79 -2.51
CA PRO A 607 17.46 47.84 -3.35
C PRO A 607 16.73 48.93 -2.54
N ALA A 608 16.60 50.11 -3.14
CA ALA A 608 15.74 51.18 -2.69
C ALA A 608 14.55 51.41 -3.66
N GLY A 609 13.58 52.24 -3.26
CA GLY A 609 12.44 52.60 -4.11
C GLY A 609 11.45 51.44 -4.32
N GLU A 610 10.92 51.32 -5.53
CA GLU A 610 9.84 50.38 -5.88
C GLU A 610 10.17 48.90 -5.63
N HIS A 611 11.47 48.55 -5.64
CA HIS A 611 11.94 47.19 -5.38
C HIS A 611 12.37 46.93 -3.92
N ALA A 612 12.17 47.88 -3.00
CA ALA A 612 12.52 47.71 -1.58
C ALA A 612 11.95 46.40 -1.00
N LEU A 613 12.70 45.74 -0.12
CA LEU A 613 12.31 44.48 0.51
C LEU A 613 11.00 44.63 1.32
N VAL A 614 10.31 43.51 1.55
CA VAL A 614 9.03 43.48 2.26
C VAL A 614 9.25 42.94 3.67
N GLU A 615 8.72 43.62 4.69
CA GLU A 615 8.63 43.11 6.06
C GLU A 615 7.54 42.03 6.13
N THR A 616 7.94 40.83 6.52
CA THR A 616 7.06 39.65 6.56
C THR A 616 7.21 38.91 7.89
N THR A 617 6.16 38.22 8.31
CA THR A 617 6.20 37.32 9.47
C THR A 617 5.81 35.92 9.02
N LEU A 618 6.72 34.97 9.20
CA LEU A 618 6.49 33.55 8.93
C LEU A 618 5.89 32.92 10.19
N LEU A 619 4.71 32.33 10.05
CA LEU A 619 3.97 31.68 11.12
C LEU A 619 4.07 30.16 10.98
N ASP A 620 4.42 29.45 12.05
CA ASP A 620 4.35 27.99 12.10
C ASP A 620 3.64 27.50 13.36
N HIS A 621 3.06 26.30 13.30
CA HIS A 621 2.09 25.84 14.30
C HIS A 621 2.29 24.39 14.74
N ASP A 622 2.19 24.14 16.05
CA ASP A 622 2.25 22.80 16.66
C ASP A 622 0.84 22.21 16.91
N TYR A 623 0.79 20.98 17.42
CA TYR A 623 -0.42 20.34 17.93
C TYR A 623 -0.94 21.02 19.19
N LEU A 624 -2.27 21.11 19.32
CA LEU A 624 -2.92 21.65 20.53
C LEU A 624 -2.81 20.77 21.77
N ILE A 625 -2.49 19.48 21.59
CA ILE A 625 -2.32 18.52 22.69
C ILE A 625 -1.02 17.73 22.57
N THR A 626 -0.42 17.41 23.72
CA THR A 626 0.84 16.66 23.84
C THR A 626 0.65 15.14 23.80
N LYS A 627 -0.58 14.63 23.97
CA LYS A 627 -0.91 13.21 24.01
C LYS A 627 -1.46 12.71 22.67
N LYS A 628 -0.95 11.58 22.16
CA LYS A 628 -1.37 11.00 20.85
C LYS A 628 -2.88 10.75 20.76
N LYS A 629 -3.51 10.29 21.84
CA LYS A 629 -4.94 10.02 21.93
C LYS A 629 -5.40 10.28 23.36
N LEU A 630 -6.54 10.96 23.51
CA LEU A 630 -7.22 11.07 24.81
C LEU A 630 -8.16 9.87 24.99
N GLU A 631 -8.10 9.24 26.14
CA GLU A 631 -9.05 8.23 26.61
C GLU A 631 -10.26 8.90 27.31
N GLU A 632 -11.29 8.12 27.65
CA GLU A 632 -12.55 8.68 28.19
C GLU A 632 -12.39 9.31 29.58
N THR A 633 -11.39 8.87 30.35
CA THR A 633 -11.08 9.38 31.71
C THR A 633 -10.13 10.58 31.71
N ASP A 634 -9.58 10.98 30.57
CA ASP A 634 -8.64 12.12 30.49
C ASP A 634 -9.39 13.48 30.48
N ASP A 635 -9.04 14.39 31.39
CA ASP A 635 -9.33 15.83 31.19
C ASP A 635 -8.39 16.37 30.09
N VAL A 636 -8.93 17.19 29.20
CA VAL A 636 -8.17 17.79 28.09
C VAL A 636 -7.17 18.84 28.58
N LYS A 637 -7.44 19.46 29.74
CA LYS A 637 -6.61 20.51 30.35
C LYS A 637 -5.18 20.03 30.66
N ASP A 638 -5.05 18.79 31.10
CA ASP A 638 -3.78 18.20 31.56
C ASP A 638 -2.80 17.93 30.40
N PHE A 639 -3.28 17.99 29.16
CA PHE A 639 -2.53 17.64 27.95
C PHE A 639 -2.42 18.79 26.94
N VAL A 640 -2.77 20.03 27.31
CA VAL A 640 -2.62 21.20 26.42
C VAL A 640 -1.15 21.47 26.15
N THR A 641 -0.79 21.70 24.89
CA THR A 641 0.57 22.09 24.51
C THR A 641 0.82 23.57 24.86
N PRO A 642 1.85 23.93 25.66
CA PRO A 642 2.02 25.29 26.19
C PRO A 642 2.28 26.38 25.13
N VAL A 643 3.02 26.05 24.06
CA VAL A 643 3.34 26.96 22.96
C VAL A 643 3.05 26.25 21.64
N THR A 644 2.20 26.84 20.81
CA THR A 644 1.68 26.20 19.58
C THR A 644 1.62 27.12 18.36
N GLU A 645 2.00 28.39 18.50
CA GLU A 645 2.20 29.34 17.40
C GLU A 645 3.62 29.91 17.54
N PHE A 646 4.41 29.86 16.47
CA PHE A 646 5.77 30.37 16.38
C PHE A 646 5.82 31.45 15.31
N ARG A 647 6.55 32.54 15.59
CA ARG A 647 6.66 33.71 14.72
C ARG A 647 8.13 33.98 14.41
N GLU A 648 8.47 34.05 13.12
CA GLU A 648 9.80 34.46 12.62
C GLU A 648 9.64 35.73 11.78
N ASP A 649 10.36 36.80 12.15
CA ASP A 649 10.45 38.01 11.32
C ASP A 649 11.45 37.78 10.17
N ALA A 650 11.01 38.08 8.94
CA ALA A 650 11.78 37.86 7.73
C ALA A 650 11.63 39.02 6.74
N LEU A 651 12.66 39.25 5.93
CA LEU A 651 12.60 40.12 4.77
C LEU A 651 12.35 39.28 3.52
N ALA A 652 11.37 39.65 2.71
CA ALA A 652 11.04 38.98 1.45
C ALA A 652 11.28 39.85 0.22
N ASP A 653 11.43 39.22 -0.94
CA ASP A 653 11.56 39.91 -2.23
C ASP A 653 10.29 40.70 -2.60
N ALA A 654 10.45 41.82 -3.31
CA ALA A 654 9.37 42.78 -3.58
C ALA A 654 8.15 42.19 -4.32
N ASN A 655 8.30 41.06 -5.01
CA ASN A 655 7.21 40.47 -5.79
C ASN A 655 6.08 39.93 -4.89
N VAL A 656 6.34 39.63 -3.61
CA VAL A 656 5.29 39.12 -2.70
C VAL A 656 4.16 40.12 -2.46
N ARG A 657 4.38 41.42 -2.69
CA ARG A 657 3.33 42.47 -2.61
C ARG A 657 2.15 42.22 -3.57
N THR A 658 2.33 41.39 -4.58
CA THR A 658 1.30 41.08 -5.60
C THR A 658 0.39 39.90 -5.23
N LEU A 659 0.62 39.24 -4.08
CA LEU A 659 -0.13 38.06 -3.66
C LEU A 659 -1.49 38.41 -3.06
N ALA A 660 -2.53 37.68 -3.46
CA ALA A 660 -3.86 37.75 -2.86
C ALA A 660 -3.98 36.76 -1.69
N LYS A 661 -4.83 37.06 -0.70
CA LYS A 661 -5.01 36.20 0.49
C LYS A 661 -5.39 34.76 0.05
N GLY A 662 -4.74 33.79 0.68
CA GLY A 662 -4.88 32.38 0.37
C GLY A 662 -4.05 31.88 -0.83
N ASN A 663 -3.25 32.74 -1.47
CA ASN A 663 -2.23 32.30 -2.43
C ASN A 663 -1.20 31.40 -1.73
N ILE A 664 -0.93 30.24 -2.32
CA ILE A 664 0.08 29.28 -1.86
C ILE A 664 1.38 29.51 -2.65
N ILE A 665 2.48 29.66 -1.93
CA ILE A 665 3.81 29.97 -2.46
C ILE A 665 4.87 29.02 -1.88
N GLN A 666 6.06 29.03 -2.47
CA GLN A 666 7.25 28.45 -1.87
C GLN A 666 8.28 29.56 -1.60
N PHE A 667 8.74 29.68 -0.36
CA PHE A 667 10.01 30.36 -0.08
C PHE A 667 11.12 29.33 -0.26
N GLU A 668 11.99 29.55 -1.25
CA GLU A 668 13.10 28.63 -1.54
C GLU A 668 13.94 28.39 -0.27
N ARG A 669 14.33 27.13 -0.04
CA ARG A 669 15.01 26.63 1.16
C ARG A 669 14.27 26.77 2.51
N LYS A 670 13.25 27.64 2.66
CA LYS A 670 12.43 27.72 3.89
C LYS A 670 11.23 26.76 3.90
N GLY A 671 10.41 26.72 2.85
CA GLY A 671 9.23 25.84 2.81
C GLY A 671 8.06 26.35 1.96
N TYR A 672 6.89 25.73 2.15
CA TYR A 672 5.63 26.16 1.54
C TYR A 672 4.84 27.03 2.51
N TYR A 673 4.18 28.06 1.99
CA TYR A 673 3.43 29.01 2.79
C TYR A 673 2.13 29.41 2.09
N ILE A 674 1.10 29.70 2.87
CA ILE A 674 -0.13 30.37 2.41
C ILE A 674 -0.15 31.79 2.97
N PHE A 675 -0.41 32.78 2.11
CA PHE A 675 -0.51 34.18 2.54
C PHE A 675 -1.82 34.40 3.31
N ASP A 676 -1.76 34.78 4.59
CA ASP A 676 -2.95 34.93 5.45
C ASP A 676 -3.42 36.39 5.59
N GLY A 677 -2.69 37.34 5.00
CA GLY A 677 -3.05 38.76 4.96
C GLY A 677 -2.01 39.66 5.62
N THR A 678 -2.35 40.93 5.78
CA THR A 678 -1.45 41.95 6.35
C THR A 678 -1.89 42.32 7.76
N VAL A 679 -0.96 42.28 8.71
CA VAL A 679 -1.15 42.68 10.12
C VAL A 679 -0.06 43.68 10.47
N ASP A 680 -0.43 44.84 11.02
CA ASP A 680 0.47 45.93 11.41
C ASP A 680 1.50 46.34 10.32
N GLY A 681 1.05 46.32 9.06
CA GLY A 681 1.87 46.65 7.88
C GLY A 681 2.81 45.54 7.41
N ARG A 682 2.82 44.38 8.06
CA ARG A 682 3.62 43.20 7.69
C ARG A 682 2.76 42.13 7.02
N MET A 683 3.30 41.43 6.04
CA MET A 683 2.60 40.30 5.40
C MET A 683 2.82 39.02 6.22
N GLU A 684 1.74 38.41 6.72
CA GLU A 684 1.79 37.14 7.47
C GLU A 684 1.64 35.93 6.52
N PHE A 685 2.52 34.95 6.68
CA PHE A 685 2.57 33.73 5.87
C PHE A 685 2.53 32.49 6.77
N ILE A 686 1.47 31.68 6.66
CA ILE A 686 1.34 30.44 7.43
C ILE A 686 2.09 29.31 6.72
N HIS A 687 3.00 28.66 7.43
CA HIS A 687 3.72 27.49 6.96
C HIS A 687 2.77 26.31 6.71
N ILE A 688 2.87 25.73 5.52
CA ILE A 688 2.14 24.53 5.09
C ILE A 688 3.10 23.35 5.27
N PRO A 689 2.81 22.38 6.17
CA PRO A 689 3.72 21.26 6.42
C PRO A 689 3.97 20.43 5.16
N ASP A 690 5.21 19.93 5.02
CA ASP A 690 5.70 19.30 3.79
C ASP A 690 5.62 17.76 3.81
N GLY A 691 5.10 17.20 4.91
CA GLY A 691 4.93 15.77 5.12
C GLY A 691 6.12 15.06 5.78
N ARG A 692 7.31 15.68 5.83
CA ARG A 692 8.49 15.08 6.49
C ARG A 692 8.34 15.14 8.00
N ALA A 693 8.80 14.10 8.69
CA ALA A 693 8.79 13.99 10.15
C ALA A 693 9.36 15.24 10.85
N ALA A 694 10.47 15.82 10.36
CA ALA A 694 11.06 17.03 10.94
C ALA A 694 10.19 18.30 10.80
N SER A 695 9.28 18.37 9.81
CA SER A 695 8.36 19.50 9.62
C SER A 695 7.06 19.39 10.42
N ILE A 696 6.82 18.23 11.04
CA ILE A 696 5.55 17.84 11.71
C ILE A 696 5.80 17.36 13.16
N ALA A 697 7.07 17.18 13.56
CA ALA A 697 7.45 16.91 14.93
C ALA A 697 7.09 18.09 15.83
N SER A 698 6.59 17.79 17.04
CA SER A 698 6.27 18.83 18.01
C SER A 698 7.53 19.56 18.45
N LYS A 699 7.47 20.89 18.37
CA LYS A 699 8.53 21.83 18.77
C LYS A 699 8.48 22.13 20.27
N ALA A 700 7.36 21.83 20.92
CA ALA A 700 7.14 22.01 22.35
C ALA A 700 7.56 20.81 23.23
N ALA A 701 8.08 19.72 22.65
CA ALA A 701 8.54 18.57 23.41
C ALA A 701 9.82 18.88 24.20
N PRO A 702 9.89 18.60 25.53
CA PRO A 702 11.10 18.82 26.30
C PRO A 702 12.22 17.87 25.86
N ALA A 703 13.46 18.39 25.81
CA ALA A 703 14.64 17.59 25.52
C ALA A 703 14.76 16.43 26.51
N THR A 704 15.05 15.22 26.00
CA THR A 704 15.25 14.04 26.82
C THR A 704 16.47 14.23 27.73
N PRO A 705 16.37 14.04 29.05
CA PRO A 705 17.53 14.20 29.94
C PRO A 705 18.60 13.14 29.65
N ALA A 706 19.86 13.55 29.63
CA ALA A 706 20.99 12.61 29.61
C ALA A 706 21.03 11.81 30.92
N GLU A 707 21.30 10.51 30.84
CA GLU A 707 21.53 9.67 32.02
C GLU A 707 22.84 10.10 32.72
N GLY A 708 22.75 10.72 33.89
CA GLY A 708 23.95 11.25 34.55
C GLY A 708 23.83 11.84 35.96
N ALA A 709 22.69 11.73 36.66
CA ALA A 709 22.59 12.15 38.06
C ALA A 709 21.56 11.33 38.83
N LYS A 710 21.94 10.78 39.99
CA LYS A 710 21.06 10.01 40.88
C LYS A 710 20.96 10.69 42.25
N LYS A 711 19.73 10.72 42.78
CA LYS A 711 19.33 11.02 44.18
C LYS A 711 19.64 12.43 44.70
N GLU A 712 18.57 13.19 44.95
CA GLU A 712 18.09 13.47 46.32
C GLU A 712 16.67 14.07 46.29
N SER A 713 16.04 14.26 47.46
CA SER A 713 14.69 14.83 47.68
C SER A 713 13.45 13.99 47.27
N ALA A 714 13.31 12.81 47.88
CA ALA A 714 12.00 12.20 48.10
C ALA A 714 11.67 12.16 49.61
N ALA A 715 11.43 13.34 50.21
CA ALA A 715 11.10 13.48 51.64
C ALA A 715 10.53 14.87 52.01
N ALA A 716 9.35 15.24 51.48
CA ALA A 716 8.51 16.31 52.05
C ALA A 716 7.06 16.22 51.51
N ALA A 717 6.09 16.68 52.30
CA ALA A 717 4.68 16.89 51.94
C ALA A 717 3.80 15.64 51.68
N GLN A 718 3.62 14.81 52.73
CA GLN A 718 2.29 14.30 53.09
C GLN A 718 2.02 14.60 54.57
N ALA A 719 1.08 15.51 54.86
CA ALA A 719 0.29 15.58 56.09
C ALA A 719 -0.78 16.68 55.98
N GLU A 720 -1.95 16.42 56.57
CA GLU A 720 -3.04 17.36 56.94
C GLU A 720 -3.75 18.10 55.77
N GLU A 721 -4.92 17.63 55.32
CA GLU A 721 -6.28 17.83 55.90
C GLU A 721 -6.87 19.23 55.61
N GLY A 722 -8.13 19.38 55.17
CA GLY A 722 -9.17 18.40 54.85
C GLY A 722 -10.50 19.10 54.47
N GLN A 723 -11.55 18.31 54.24
CA GLN A 723 -12.97 18.74 54.15
C GLN A 723 -13.38 19.76 53.06
N GLN A 724 -13.90 19.25 51.93
CA GLN A 724 -15.34 19.41 51.61
C GLN A 724 -15.74 18.47 50.44
N ARG A 725 -16.48 17.40 50.76
CA ARG A 725 -17.16 16.56 49.75
C ARG A 725 -18.51 17.19 49.40
N GLY A 726 -18.55 17.97 48.32
CA GLY A 726 -19.80 18.40 47.68
C GLY A 726 -20.21 17.42 46.59
N GLN A 727 -21.42 16.85 46.67
CA GLN A 727 -22.02 16.13 45.54
C GLN A 727 -22.31 17.13 44.41
N LEU A 728 -21.75 16.90 43.22
CA LEU A 728 -22.13 17.60 42.00
C LEU A 728 -22.95 16.66 41.13
N THR A 729 -24.26 16.88 41.16
CA THR A 729 -25.23 16.29 40.24
C THR A 729 -25.02 16.79 38.82
N SER A 730 -25.46 16.01 37.84
CA SER A 730 -25.44 16.39 36.43
C SER A 730 -26.23 17.68 36.21
N LYS A 731 -25.53 18.76 35.83
CA LYS A 731 -26.14 19.98 35.32
C LYS A 731 -25.77 20.22 33.87
N GLU A 732 -26.71 20.86 33.17
CA GLU A 732 -26.74 21.00 31.72
C GLU A 732 -25.65 21.92 31.17
N THR A 733 -25.36 21.78 29.88
CA THR A 733 -24.45 22.70 29.16
C THR A 733 -25.19 24.02 28.91
N PRO A 734 -24.61 25.19 29.19
CA PRO A 734 -25.29 26.49 29.01
C PRO A 734 -25.70 26.73 27.54
N ALA A 735 -26.84 27.41 27.36
CA ALA A 735 -27.48 27.60 26.05
C ALA A 735 -26.92 28.75 25.18
N ASP A 736 -26.03 29.58 25.74
CA ASP A 736 -25.44 30.74 25.08
C ASP A 736 -24.03 30.44 24.55
N THR A 737 -23.95 30.15 23.25
CA THR A 737 -22.68 30.19 22.50
C THR A 737 -22.64 31.47 21.69
N LYS A 738 -21.66 32.35 21.98
CA LYS A 738 -21.47 33.58 21.22
C LYS A 738 -20.98 33.26 19.81
N MET A 739 -21.76 33.62 18.80
CA MET A 739 -21.35 33.59 17.40
C MET A 739 -20.15 34.53 17.16
N TYR A 740 -19.07 33.98 16.62
CA TYR A 740 -17.91 34.75 16.16
C TYR A 740 -18.14 35.15 14.70
N LYS A 741 -18.10 36.46 14.38
CA LYS A 741 -18.04 36.91 12.99
C LYS A 741 -16.66 36.57 12.42
N LEU A 742 -16.56 35.45 11.70
CA LEU A 742 -15.33 35.00 11.05
C LEU A 742 -15.14 35.70 9.70
N ALA A 743 -13.90 36.10 9.40
CA ALA A 743 -13.56 36.62 8.08
C ALA A 743 -13.57 35.49 7.04
N LYS A 744 -13.86 35.81 5.78
CA LYS A 744 -13.74 34.86 4.66
C LYS A 744 -12.28 34.40 4.52
N VAL A 745 -12.07 33.09 4.39
CA VAL A 745 -10.72 32.48 4.31
C VAL A 745 -9.90 33.00 3.12
N TYR A 746 -10.56 33.34 2.00
CA TYR A 746 -9.93 33.79 0.75
C TYR A 746 -10.17 35.28 0.41
N GLY A 747 -10.73 36.08 1.31
CA GLY A 747 -11.09 37.48 1.03
C GLY A 747 -12.49 37.67 0.42
N GLU A 748 -12.75 38.82 -0.21
CA GLU A 748 -14.05 39.12 -0.84
C GLU A 748 -14.21 38.56 -2.25
N ASP A 749 -13.09 38.31 -2.95
CA ASP A 749 -13.06 37.73 -4.30
C ASP A 749 -13.56 36.28 -4.34
N GLU A 750 -13.98 35.82 -5.53
CA GLU A 750 -14.31 34.41 -5.75
C GLU A 750 -13.10 33.52 -5.46
N VAL A 751 -13.33 32.31 -4.93
CA VAL A 751 -12.27 31.33 -4.66
C VAL A 751 -11.46 31.13 -5.94
N PRO A 752 -10.14 31.41 -5.93
CA PRO A 752 -9.34 31.34 -7.15
C PRO A 752 -9.45 29.95 -7.77
N THR A 753 -10.18 29.86 -8.88
CA THR A 753 -10.26 28.63 -9.65
C THR A 753 -8.84 28.32 -10.14
N PRO A 754 -8.32 27.09 -10.01
CA PRO A 754 -6.98 26.76 -10.48
C PRO A 754 -6.84 27.22 -11.93
N VAL A 755 -5.88 28.11 -12.19
CA VAL A 755 -5.68 28.71 -13.51
C VAL A 755 -5.51 27.57 -14.52
N GLU A 756 -6.39 27.49 -15.53
CA GLU A 756 -6.25 26.53 -16.64
C GLU A 756 -5.01 26.91 -17.46
N THR A 757 -3.87 26.39 -17.01
CA THR A 757 -2.58 26.49 -17.69
C THR A 757 -2.48 25.38 -18.75
N LYS A 758 -1.91 25.69 -19.91
CA LYS A 758 -2.07 24.92 -21.16
C LYS A 758 -1.06 23.78 -21.35
N MET A 759 -0.02 23.66 -20.52
CA MET A 759 0.97 22.56 -20.59
C MET A 759 0.44 21.25 -20.01
N TYR A 760 -0.56 21.28 -19.13
CA TYR A 760 -1.33 20.08 -18.78
C TYR A 760 -2.82 20.37 -18.64
N LYS A 761 -3.57 20.24 -19.76
CA LYS A 761 -4.95 19.77 -19.63
C LYS A 761 -4.93 18.33 -19.14
N VAL A 762 -4.99 18.17 -17.82
CA VAL A 762 -5.47 16.94 -17.20
C VAL A 762 -6.84 16.67 -17.81
N LYS A 763 -6.94 15.69 -18.70
CA LYS A 763 -8.23 15.28 -19.24
C LYS A 763 -9.07 14.81 -18.05
N ASN A 764 -10.17 15.50 -17.79
CA ASN A 764 -11.22 14.99 -16.93
C ASN A 764 -11.59 13.59 -17.44
N VAL A 765 -11.41 12.58 -16.59
CA VAL A 765 -11.55 11.16 -16.95
C VAL A 765 -13.02 10.80 -17.28
N PHE A 766 -13.95 11.74 -17.10
CA PHE A 766 -15.39 11.53 -17.23
C PHE A 766 -16.09 12.35 -18.36
N SER A 767 -15.37 13.18 -19.14
CA SER A 767 -16.01 14.15 -20.05
C SER A 767 -15.97 13.86 -21.56
N TRP A 768 -16.07 12.60 -22.00
CA TRP A 768 -16.37 12.27 -23.41
C TRP A 768 -17.35 11.09 -23.57
N PHE A 769 -18.65 11.38 -23.47
CA PHE A 769 -19.72 10.58 -24.09
C PHE A 769 -20.68 11.55 -24.81
N LYS A 770 -20.45 11.77 -26.11
CA LYS A 770 -21.45 12.33 -27.02
C LYS A 770 -21.55 11.41 -28.23
N TRP A 771 -22.66 10.69 -28.32
CA TRP A 771 -23.00 9.83 -29.44
C TRP A 771 -23.87 10.59 -30.45
N SER A 772 -23.60 10.38 -31.73
CA SER A 772 -24.52 10.63 -32.84
C SER A 772 -24.26 9.58 -33.93
N VAL A 773 -25.34 9.06 -34.53
CA VAL A 773 -25.42 7.80 -35.30
C VAL A 773 -26.53 7.96 -36.35
N PRO A 774 -26.55 7.27 -37.53
CA PRO A 774 -25.47 6.72 -38.38
C PRO A 774 -25.56 7.23 -39.86
N SER A 775 -24.63 6.83 -40.74
CA SER A 775 -24.99 6.19 -42.05
C SER A 775 -23.81 5.65 -42.89
N SER A 776 -24.00 4.44 -43.43
CA SER A 776 -23.65 3.97 -44.80
C SER A 776 -22.19 3.93 -45.35
N SER A 777 -21.67 2.69 -45.40
CA SER A 777 -21.20 1.95 -46.60
C SER A 777 -19.88 2.23 -47.38
N THR A 778 -19.33 1.11 -47.89
CA THR A 778 -18.38 0.91 -49.03
C THR A 778 -16.91 1.37 -48.84
N CYS A 779 -15.95 0.42 -48.81
CA CYS A 779 -15.06 -0.01 -49.92
C CYS A 779 -13.89 0.98 -50.22
N GLU A 780 -12.64 0.57 -50.53
CA GLU A 780 -12.02 -0.78 -50.57
C GLU A 780 -10.46 -0.70 -50.59
N ARG A 781 -9.82 -1.84 -50.28
CA ARG A 781 -8.52 -2.35 -50.80
C ARG A 781 -7.27 -1.45 -50.89
N LEU A 782 -6.32 -1.78 -50.00
CA LEU A 782 -4.99 -2.34 -50.33
C LEU A 782 -4.13 -1.61 -51.41
N GLN A 783 -3.08 -0.90 -50.97
CA GLN A 783 -1.69 -1.38 -51.05
C GLN A 783 -0.65 -0.36 -50.51
N ARG A 784 0.50 -0.90 -50.05
CA ARG A 784 1.77 -0.28 -49.57
C ARG A 784 1.80 -0.06 -48.05
N ARG A 785 2.29 -1.01 -47.23
CA ARG A 785 3.70 -1.50 -47.11
C ARG A 785 4.67 -0.31 -47.09
N THR A 786 5.41 -0.01 -46.03
CA THR A 786 6.10 -0.89 -45.05
C THR A 786 6.21 -0.25 -43.66
N GLY A 787 6.40 -1.05 -42.59
CA GLY A 787 6.91 -0.54 -41.30
C GLY A 787 5.92 -0.42 -40.12
N SER A 788 5.14 -1.46 -39.81
CA SER A 788 4.54 -1.64 -38.47
C SER A 788 3.98 -3.06 -38.27
N GLN A 789 4.83 -4.02 -37.90
CA GLN A 789 4.40 -5.24 -37.22
C GLN A 789 5.37 -5.56 -36.08
N ILE A 790 4.80 -5.98 -34.95
CA ILE A 790 5.40 -6.25 -33.63
C ILE A 790 5.42 -5.02 -32.70
N LEU A 791 4.24 -4.74 -32.13
CA LEU A 791 3.99 -4.43 -30.71
C LEU A 791 2.48 -4.23 -30.54
N LYS A 792 1.71 -5.34 -30.60
CA LYS A 792 0.37 -5.34 -29.98
C LYS A 792 0.62 -5.26 -28.48
N ALA A 793 0.26 -4.14 -27.84
CA ALA A 793 0.19 -4.08 -26.39
C ALA A 793 -0.78 -5.18 -25.93
N MET A 794 -0.27 -6.14 -25.15
CA MET A 794 -1.14 -7.10 -24.49
C MET A 794 -1.95 -6.32 -23.44
N GLU A 795 -3.27 -6.31 -23.55
CA GLU A 795 -4.11 -5.76 -22.50
C GLU A 795 -3.88 -6.57 -21.21
N VAL A 796 -3.56 -5.86 -20.12
CA VAL A 796 -3.38 -6.48 -18.81
C VAL A 796 -4.73 -7.01 -18.34
N PRO A 797 -4.87 -8.31 -18.01
CA PRO A 797 -6.15 -8.88 -17.61
C PRO A 797 -6.59 -8.37 -16.24
N LYS A 798 -7.89 -8.39 -15.95
CA LYS A 798 -8.43 -8.01 -14.63
C LYS A 798 -8.08 -9.01 -13.52
N THR A 799 -7.80 -10.26 -13.89
CA THR A 799 -7.48 -11.36 -12.97
C THR A 799 -6.31 -12.19 -13.50
N MET A 800 -5.57 -12.80 -12.59
CA MET A 800 -4.42 -13.65 -12.81
C MET A 800 -4.49 -14.93 -11.98
N LYS A 801 -3.69 -15.93 -12.31
CA LYS A 801 -3.34 -17.01 -11.39
C LYS A 801 -2.36 -16.52 -10.33
N ALA A 802 -2.61 -16.90 -9.08
CA ALA A 802 -1.74 -16.64 -7.95
C ALA A 802 -1.84 -17.76 -6.91
N LEU A 803 -0.75 -18.06 -6.20
CA LEU A 803 -0.77 -18.92 -5.02
C LEU A 803 -1.23 -18.11 -3.80
N VAL A 804 -2.51 -18.26 -3.45
CA VAL A 804 -3.19 -17.47 -2.43
C VAL A 804 -3.25 -18.27 -1.12
N VAL A 805 -2.89 -17.64 -0.01
CA VAL A 805 -3.04 -18.19 1.35
C VAL A 805 -4.52 -18.37 1.67
N GLN A 806 -4.86 -19.53 2.22
CA GLN A 806 -6.21 -19.90 2.63
C GLN A 806 -6.32 -19.94 4.16
N GLU A 807 -7.55 -20.05 4.67
CA GLU A 807 -7.78 -20.42 6.06
C GLU A 807 -7.17 -21.80 6.38
N GLY A 808 -6.98 -22.10 7.67
CA GLY A 808 -6.45 -23.39 8.11
C GLY A 808 -4.97 -23.64 7.78
N LYS A 809 -4.18 -22.58 7.52
CA LYS A 809 -2.75 -22.66 7.15
C LYS A 809 -2.51 -23.47 5.86
N GLN A 810 -3.29 -23.17 4.83
CA GLN A 810 -3.18 -23.79 3.50
C GLN A 810 -2.89 -22.75 2.42
N VAL A 811 -2.58 -23.21 1.21
CA VAL A 811 -2.40 -22.39 0.02
C VAL A 811 -3.05 -23.07 -1.19
N ALA A 812 -3.59 -22.28 -2.10
CA ALA A 812 -4.21 -22.78 -3.34
C ALA A 812 -3.91 -21.84 -4.50
N VAL A 813 -3.74 -22.39 -5.72
CA VAL A 813 -3.63 -21.56 -6.93
C VAL A 813 -5.02 -21.14 -7.36
N LEU A 814 -5.36 -19.87 -7.16
CA LEU A 814 -6.67 -19.30 -7.43
C LEU A 814 -6.61 -18.23 -8.53
N ASN A 815 -7.77 -17.88 -9.06
CA ASN A 815 -7.93 -16.59 -9.75
C ASN A 815 -7.90 -15.48 -8.70
N HIS A 816 -6.96 -14.56 -8.84
CA HIS A 816 -6.77 -13.39 -7.97
C HIS A 816 -6.83 -12.11 -8.82
N PRO A 817 -7.33 -10.97 -8.31
CA PRO A 817 -7.21 -9.69 -9.02
C PRO A 817 -5.74 -9.39 -9.37
N VAL A 818 -5.48 -8.87 -10.58
CA VAL A 818 -4.17 -8.28 -10.89
C VAL A 818 -4.03 -7.00 -10.04
N PRO A 819 -2.93 -6.81 -9.30
CA PRO A 819 -2.81 -5.69 -8.39
C PRO A 819 -2.74 -4.35 -9.14
N GLU A 820 -3.51 -3.37 -8.68
CA GLU A 820 -3.43 -2.00 -9.18
C GLU A 820 -2.18 -1.31 -8.62
N ILE A 821 -1.41 -0.69 -9.53
CA ILE A 821 -0.16 0.00 -9.22
C ILE A 821 -0.41 1.48 -8.95
N GLY A 822 0.25 2.04 -7.94
CA GLY A 822 0.28 3.48 -7.69
C GLY A 822 1.28 4.20 -8.60
N ASP A 823 1.41 5.52 -8.44
CA ASP A 823 2.25 6.34 -9.32
C ASP A 823 3.76 6.05 -9.21
N ASP A 824 4.21 5.50 -8.08
CA ASP A 824 5.61 5.17 -7.79
C ASP A 824 5.91 3.65 -7.98
N ASP A 825 4.89 2.87 -8.38
CA ASP A 825 4.94 1.41 -8.56
C ASP A 825 5.06 1.01 -10.04
N ILE A 826 5.48 -0.22 -10.30
CA ILE A 826 5.37 -0.90 -11.60
C ILE A 826 4.57 -2.19 -11.48
N LEU A 827 3.95 -2.58 -12.60
CA LEU A 827 3.39 -3.92 -12.78
C LEU A 827 4.33 -4.72 -13.67
N VAL A 828 4.76 -5.87 -13.16
CA VAL A 828 5.63 -6.80 -13.87
C VAL A 828 4.80 -8.05 -14.19
N LYS A 829 4.83 -8.49 -15.46
CA LYS A 829 4.36 -9.83 -15.82
C LYS A 829 5.47 -10.81 -15.46
N THR A 830 5.21 -11.63 -14.45
CA THR A 830 6.15 -12.57 -13.88
C THR A 830 6.47 -13.67 -14.89
N VAL A 831 7.75 -13.99 -15.05
CA VAL A 831 8.22 -15.12 -15.88
C VAL A 831 8.78 -16.22 -14.99
N ALA A 832 9.54 -15.87 -13.96
CA ALA A 832 10.10 -16.82 -13.00
C ALA A 832 9.93 -16.35 -11.55
N VAL A 833 9.76 -17.31 -10.63
CA VAL A 833 9.68 -17.07 -9.18
C VAL A 833 10.52 -18.07 -8.41
N ALA A 834 11.05 -17.68 -7.26
CA ALA A 834 11.94 -18.53 -6.47
C ALA A 834 11.51 -18.69 -5.01
N GLN A 835 11.70 -19.88 -4.45
CA GLN A 835 11.29 -20.18 -3.07
C GLN A 835 12.33 -19.79 -2.02
N ASN A 836 11.82 -19.35 -0.88
CA ASN A 836 12.58 -19.06 0.33
C ASN A 836 11.98 -19.81 1.54
N PRO A 837 12.78 -20.10 2.58
CA PRO A 837 12.27 -20.65 3.83
C PRO A 837 11.18 -19.80 4.50
N THR A 838 11.13 -18.49 4.23
CA THR A 838 10.07 -17.61 4.75
C THR A 838 8.69 -17.94 4.17
N ASP A 839 8.60 -18.46 2.95
CA ASP A 839 7.32 -18.68 2.26
C ASP A 839 6.50 -19.77 2.96
N TYR A 840 7.12 -20.94 3.24
CA TYR A 840 6.45 -22.00 4.00
C TYR A 840 6.27 -21.61 5.49
N LYS A 841 7.24 -20.92 6.09
CA LYS A 841 7.16 -20.48 7.49
C LYS A 841 6.00 -19.51 7.73
N PHE A 842 5.64 -18.66 6.77
CA PHE A 842 4.47 -17.78 6.88
C PHE A 842 3.16 -18.58 6.98
N ILE A 843 3.03 -19.65 6.20
CA ILE A 843 1.90 -20.59 6.30
C ILE A 843 1.90 -21.25 7.69
N ASP A 844 2.99 -21.93 8.05
CA ASP A 844 3.05 -22.83 9.21
C ASP A 844 2.89 -22.06 10.54
N SER A 845 3.41 -20.83 10.61
CA SER A 845 3.24 -19.96 11.77
C SER A 845 1.89 -19.24 11.82
N GLY A 846 1.09 -19.26 10.75
CA GLY A 846 -0.16 -18.48 10.65
C GLY A 846 0.06 -16.97 10.42
N ARG A 847 1.28 -16.54 10.06
CA ARG A 847 1.58 -15.14 9.68
C ARG A 847 1.05 -14.79 8.29
N GLY A 848 0.90 -15.79 7.43
CA GLY A 848 0.23 -15.67 6.14
C GLY A 848 -1.26 -15.40 6.34
N LYS A 849 -1.75 -14.24 5.90
CA LYS A 849 -3.15 -13.85 6.02
C LYS A 849 -3.98 -14.49 4.89
N PRO A 850 -5.12 -15.14 5.18
CA PRO A 850 -6.02 -15.64 4.16
C PRO A 850 -6.39 -14.55 3.13
N GLY A 851 -6.44 -14.92 1.85
CA GLY A 851 -6.71 -14.01 0.74
C GLY A 851 -5.52 -13.19 0.24
N THR A 852 -4.30 -13.42 0.75
CA THR A 852 -3.06 -12.76 0.26
C THR A 852 -2.20 -13.69 -0.59
N VAL A 853 -1.42 -13.13 -1.52
CA VAL A 853 -0.54 -13.91 -2.42
C VAL A 853 0.77 -14.24 -1.70
N LEU A 854 1.25 -15.48 -1.79
CA LEU A 854 2.52 -15.92 -1.19
C LEU A 854 3.73 -15.61 -2.10
N GLY A 855 4.94 -15.80 -1.59
CA GLY A 855 6.18 -15.74 -2.35
C GLY A 855 6.88 -14.39 -2.23
N CYS A 856 8.21 -14.42 -2.18
CA CYS A 856 9.02 -13.22 -2.07
C CYS A 856 9.76 -12.86 -3.37
N ASP A 857 10.29 -13.84 -4.11
CA ASP A 857 11.26 -13.59 -5.18
C ASP A 857 10.64 -13.77 -6.57
N TRP A 858 10.92 -12.82 -7.46
CA TRP A 858 10.39 -12.80 -8.82
C TRP A 858 11.37 -12.19 -9.81
N SER A 859 11.23 -12.60 -11.08
CA SER A 859 11.73 -11.89 -12.25
C SER A 859 10.68 -11.94 -13.36
N GLY A 860 10.60 -10.87 -14.15
CA GLY A 860 9.64 -10.76 -15.23
C GLY A 860 9.87 -9.53 -16.09
N ASN A 861 8.88 -9.17 -16.88
CA ASN A 861 8.94 -8.04 -17.81
C ASN A 861 7.96 -6.95 -17.39
N VAL A 862 8.40 -5.69 -17.38
CA VAL A 862 7.53 -4.55 -17.02
C VAL A 862 6.40 -4.43 -18.05
N VAL A 863 5.14 -4.41 -17.60
CA VAL A 863 3.96 -4.26 -18.47
C VAL A 863 3.17 -2.98 -18.22
N LYS A 864 3.32 -2.34 -17.06
CA LYS A 864 2.68 -1.07 -16.73
C LYS A 864 3.56 -0.27 -15.77
N LEU A 865 3.55 1.05 -15.91
CA LEU A 865 4.27 2.01 -15.07
C LEU A 865 3.27 2.89 -14.31
N GLY A 866 3.61 3.27 -13.09
CA GLY A 866 3.03 4.42 -12.40
C GLY A 866 3.54 5.74 -13.00
N GLN A 867 2.80 6.83 -12.76
CA GLN A 867 3.03 8.12 -13.43
C GLN A 867 4.38 8.78 -13.08
N ASN A 868 4.96 8.49 -11.92
CA ASN A 868 6.23 9.06 -11.46
C ASN A 868 7.44 8.17 -11.84
N VAL A 869 7.21 6.99 -12.40
CA VAL A 869 8.27 6.02 -12.68
C VAL A 869 9.09 6.44 -13.90
N THR A 870 10.37 6.75 -13.64
CA THR A 870 11.36 7.09 -14.68
C THR A 870 12.59 6.17 -14.68
N SER A 871 12.70 5.26 -13.70
CA SER A 871 13.86 4.37 -13.53
C SER A 871 13.86 3.15 -14.46
N VAL A 872 12.69 2.73 -14.95
CA VAL A 872 12.47 1.57 -15.82
C VAL A 872 11.40 1.89 -16.86
N LYS A 873 11.36 1.13 -17.97
CA LYS A 873 10.35 1.27 -19.04
C LYS A 873 9.59 -0.04 -19.26
N VAL A 874 8.42 0.06 -19.89
CA VAL A 874 7.65 -1.11 -20.35
C VAL A 874 8.52 -1.95 -21.30
N GLY A 875 8.55 -3.26 -21.06
CA GLY A 875 9.38 -4.23 -21.78
C GLY A 875 10.74 -4.52 -21.14
N ASP A 876 11.17 -3.80 -20.09
CA ASP A 876 12.41 -4.13 -19.39
C ASP A 876 12.33 -5.47 -18.65
N HIS A 877 13.39 -6.28 -18.77
CA HIS A 877 13.63 -7.45 -17.92
C HIS A 877 14.09 -6.95 -16.54
N VAL A 878 13.27 -7.23 -15.53
CA VAL A 878 13.47 -6.77 -14.15
C VAL A 878 13.40 -7.93 -13.15
N ALA A 879 13.98 -7.72 -11.98
CA ALA A 879 13.87 -8.62 -10.83
C ALA A 879 13.84 -7.84 -9.51
N GLY A 880 13.40 -8.50 -8.45
CA GLY A 880 13.29 -7.89 -7.13
C GLY A 880 12.71 -8.82 -6.07
N PHE A 881 12.20 -8.22 -5.00
CA PHE A 881 11.55 -8.94 -3.91
C PHE A 881 10.29 -8.20 -3.43
N VAL A 882 9.34 -8.95 -2.89
CA VAL A 882 8.14 -8.45 -2.20
C VAL A 882 7.90 -9.25 -0.91
N MET A 883 6.95 -8.81 -0.08
CA MET A 883 6.53 -9.56 1.12
C MET A 883 5.25 -10.33 0.83
N GLY A 884 5.38 -11.60 0.44
CA GLY A 884 4.25 -12.50 0.30
C GLY A 884 3.54 -12.80 1.62
N GLY A 885 2.24 -13.09 1.56
CA GLY A 885 1.43 -13.53 2.69
C GLY A 885 1.00 -12.43 3.67
N MET A 886 1.42 -11.18 3.50
CA MET A 886 1.14 -10.10 4.47
C MET A 886 0.12 -9.06 4.00
N PHE A 887 0.08 -8.79 2.70
CA PHE A 887 -0.74 -7.77 2.07
C PHE A 887 -1.50 -8.35 0.86
N PRO A 888 -2.75 -7.93 0.58
CA PRO A 888 -3.51 -8.47 -0.55
C PRO A 888 -2.97 -8.01 -1.92
N ASP A 889 -2.20 -6.91 -1.96
CA ASP A 889 -1.58 -6.37 -3.18
C ASP A 889 -0.09 -6.74 -3.32
N GLY A 890 0.42 -7.67 -2.49
CA GLY A 890 1.82 -8.10 -2.48
C GLY A 890 1.96 -9.62 -2.45
N GLY A 891 2.95 -10.13 -3.19
CA GLY A 891 3.30 -11.55 -3.28
C GLY A 891 3.84 -11.91 -4.66
N ALA A 892 4.91 -12.70 -4.69
CA ALA A 892 5.63 -13.01 -5.92
C ALA A 892 5.04 -14.18 -6.71
N PHE A 893 4.37 -15.13 -6.05
CA PHE A 893 3.87 -16.37 -6.68
C PHE A 893 2.56 -16.12 -7.44
N ALA A 894 2.61 -15.25 -8.46
CA ALA A 894 1.51 -14.87 -9.32
C ALA A 894 1.99 -14.46 -10.71
N GLU A 895 1.11 -14.50 -11.72
CA GLU A 895 1.43 -14.10 -13.11
C GLU A 895 1.77 -12.61 -13.25
N TYR A 896 1.32 -11.77 -12.32
CA TYR A 896 1.71 -10.36 -12.23
C TYR A 896 2.05 -9.98 -10.79
N VAL A 897 3.10 -9.20 -10.63
CA VAL A 897 3.54 -8.66 -9.33
C VAL A 897 3.61 -7.15 -9.39
N LYS A 898 3.08 -6.51 -8.34
CA LYS A 898 3.21 -5.07 -8.06
C LYS A 898 4.43 -4.86 -7.15
N THR A 899 5.23 -3.85 -7.46
CA THR A 899 6.43 -3.52 -6.70
C THR A 899 6.78 -2.03 -6.87
N PRO A 900 7.38 -1.37 -5.87
CA PRO A 900 7.94 -0.03 -6.06
C PRO A 900 9.05 -0.03 -7.12
N ALA A 901 9.04 0.98 -8.00
CA ALA A 901 10.02 1.07 -9.09
C ALA A 901 11.46 1.27 -8.58
N GLU A 902 11.63 1.97 -7.45
CA GLU A 902 12.93 2.27 -6.84
C GLU A 902 13.57 1.10 -6.08
N LEU A 903 12.80 0.03 -5.81
CA LEU A 903 13.27 -1.23 -5.22
C LEU A 903 13.39 -2.36 -6.25
N THR A 904 13.26 -2.03 -7.53
CA THR A 904 13.38 -2.95 -8.66
C THR A 904 14.65 -2.66 -9.45
N TRP A 905 15.42 -3.70 -9.79
CA TRP A 905 16.61 -3.54 -10.63
C TRP A 905 16.37 -4.11 -12.03
N VAL A 906 16.95 -3.44 -13.03
CA VAL A 906 16.93 -3.87 -14.43
C VAL A 906 18.07 -4.86 -14.64
N VAL A 907 17.74 -6.04 -15.17
CA VAL A 907 18.73 -7.06 -15.53
C VAL A 907 19.45 -6.59 -16.80
N PRO A 908 20.80 -6.48 -16.81
CA PRO A 908 21.51 -6.09 -18.02
C PRO A 908 21.23 -7.06 -19.17
N PRO A 909 20.96 -6.58 -20.40
CA PRO A 909 20.66 -7.45 -21.52
C PRO A 909 21.78 -8.47 -21.79
N GLY A 910 21.42 -9.76 -21.85
CA GLY A 910 22.34 -10.84 -22.16
C GLY A 910 23.18 -11.37 -21.00
N THR A 911 22.97 -10.93 -19.75
CA THR A 911 23.76 -11.42 -18.60
C THR A 911 23.11 -12.59 -17.86
N LEU A 912 21.82 -12.51 -17.52
CA LEU A 912 21.11 -13.54 -16.75
C LEU A 912 19.75 -13.87 -17.38
N SER A 913 19.31 -15.11 -17.23
CA SER A 913 17.92 -15.52 -17.49
C SER A 913 16.94 -14.99 -16.42
N HIS A 914 15.63 -15.11 -16.66
CA HIS A 914 14.63 -14.80 -15.64
C HIS A 914 14.77 -15.72 -14.42
N GLU A 915 15.09 -16.99 -14.64
CA GLU A 915 15.25 -17.99 -13.58
C GLU A 915 16.44 -17.69 -12.68
N GLU A 916 17.57 -17.30 -13.26
CA GLU A 916 18.76 -16.86 -12.53
C GLU A 916 18.52 -15.54 -11.78
N ALA A 917 17.91 -14.55 -12.44
CA ALA A 917 17.60 -13.25 -11.84
C ALA A 917 16.60 -13.39 -10.68
N ALA A 918 15.63 -14.32 -10.77
CA ALA A 918 14.71 -14.64 -9.69
C ALA A 918 15.42 -15.24 -8.45
N THR A 919 16.65 -15.75 -8.56
CA THR A 919 17.42 -16.16 -7.37
C THR A 919 17.94 -14.97 -6.55
N MET A 920 18.05 -13.78 -7.16
CA MET A 920 18.59 -12.55 -6.56
C MET A 920 17.50 -11.66 -5.91
N GLY A 921 16.46 -12.29 -5.37
CA GLY A 921 15.42 -11.65 -4.56
C GLY A 921 15.79 -11.57 -3.07
N CYS A 922 14.88 -11.98 -2.19
CA CYS A 922 14.96 -11.88 -0.73
C CYS A 922 16.33 -12.26 -0.15
N ALA A 923 16.95 -13.33 -0.63
CA ALA A 923 18.23 -13.80 -0.11
C ALA A 923 19.40 -12.82 -0.38
N PHE A 924 19.43 -12.21 -1.56
CA PHE A 924 20.46 -11.26 -1.98
C PHE A 924 20.35 -9.94 -1.19
N TRP A 925 19.14 -9.37 -1.13
CA TRP A 925 18.90 -8.13 -0.39
C TRP A 925 19.05 -8.27 1.12
N THR A 926 18.74 -9.45 1.68
CA THR A 926 19.04 -9.74 3.10
C THR A 926 20.55 -9.70 3.38
N ALA A 927 21.38 -10.23 2.47
CA ALA A 927 22.84 -10.17 2.62
C ALA A 927 23.34 -8.72 2.56
N ILE A 928 22.85 -7.92 1.61
CA ILE A 928 23.19 -6.49 1.48
C ILE A 928 22.83 -5.72 2.76
N GLN A 929 21.60 -5.84 3.25
CA GLN A 929 21.15 -5.16 4.47
C GLN A 929 22.00 -5.59 5.69
N ALA A 930 22.31 -6.88 5.82
CA ALA A 930 23.06 -7.40 6.96
C ALA A 930 24.53 -6.96 6.99
N LEU A 931 25.21 -7.00 5.84
CA LEU A 931 26.62 -6.64 5.73
C LEU A 931 26.84 -5.13 5.81
N TYR A 932 26.01 -4.33 5.12
CA TYR A 932 26.37 -2.96 4.78
C TYR A 932 25.54 -1.86 5.46
N HIS A 933 24.36 -2.18 6.00
CA HIS A 933 23.54 -1.14 6.64
C HIS A 933 24.28 -0.57 7.88
N PRO A 934 24.32 0.77 8.09
CA PRO A 934 25.12 1.38 9.16
C PRO A 934 24.77 0.90 10.58
N THR A 935 23.51 0.52 10.81
CA THR A 935 23.02 -0.05 12.09
C THR A 935 23.05 -1.59 12.12
N ARG A 936 23.89 -2.22 11.28
CA ARG A 936 24.11 -3.67 11.19
C ARG A 936 25.61 -3.93 11.31
N LEU A 937 26.24 -4.71 10.41
CA LEU A 937 27.69 -4.90 10.43
C LEU A 937 28.47 -3.68 9.93
N SER A 938 27.85 -2.80 9.13
CA SER A 938 28.46 -1.57 8.61
C SER A 938 29.83 -1.79 7.92
N LEU A 939 29.96 -2.92 7.20
CA LEU A 939 31.15 -3.24 6.42
C LEU A 939 31.33 -2.26 5.25
N VAL A 940 32.56 -2.17 4.73
CA VAL A 940 32.83 -1.37 3.52
C VAL A 940 32.03 -1.91 2.33
N GLU A 941 31.17 -1.08 1.74
CA GLU A 941 30.42 -1.45 0.53
C GLU A 941 31.31 -1.56 -0.70
N PRO A 942 31.00 -2.43 -1.68
CA PRO A 942 31.65 -2.39 -2.99
C PRO A 942 31.18 -1.14 -3.77
N PRO A 943 31.98 -0.60 -4.71
CA PRO A 943 33.27 -1.11 -5.18
C PRO A 943 34.46 -0.80 -4.26
N GLU A 944 34.25 -0.05 -3.18
CA GLU A 944 35.27 0.19 -2.15
C GLU A 944 35.68 -1.11 -1.45
N LYS A 945 36.86 -1.11 -0.81
CA LYS A 945 37.44 -2.30 -0.16
C LYS A 945 37.97 -1.98 1.22
N ALA A 946 37.87 -2.96 2.12
CA ALA A 946 38.46 -2.93 3.46
C ALA A 946 39.98 -2.74 3.40
N ALA A 947 40.54 -2.14 4.45
CA ALA A 947 41.95 -1.77 4.51
C ALA A 947 42.80 -2.93 5.07
N GLY A 948 43.10 -3.91 4.22
CA GLY A 948 43.96 -5.04 4.55
C GLY A 948 43.20 -6.35 4.76
N ASP A 949 43.80 -7.27 5.53
CA ASP A 949 43.39 -8.67 5.64
C ASP A 949 42.31 -8.93 6.72
N GLU A 950 41.30 -8.06 6.81
CA GLU A 950 40.23 -8.15 7.80
C GLU A 950 39.36 -9.41 7.63
N TRP A 951 39.05 -10.09 8.75
CA TRP A 951 38.21 -11.30 8.75
C TRP A 951 36.75 -11.04 9.16
N VAL A 952 35.83 -11.59 8.37
CA VAL A 952 34.39 -11.67 8.68
C VAL A 952 33.94 -13.13 8.72
N TYR A 953 33.00 -13.44 9.62
CA TYR A 953 32.39 -14.77 9.71
C TYR A 953 30.98 -14.79 9.12
N ILE A 954 30.68 -15.80 8.30
CA ILE A 954 29.33 -16.03 7.75
C ILE A 954 28.92 -17.45 8.09
N HIS A 955 28.00 -17.63 9.03
CA HIS A 955 27.52 -18.95 9.42
C HIS A 955 26.52 -19.48 8.39
N GLY A 956 26.69 -20.75 7.97
CA GLY A 956 25.80 -21.39 7.01
C GLY A 956 26.02 -20.93 5.57
N GLY A 957 27.26 -20.79 5.11
CA GLY A 957 27.65 -20.24 3.80
C GLY A 957 27.03 -20.90 2.56
N SER A 958 26.51 -22.13 2.68
CA SER A 958 25.76 -22.79 1.59
C SER A 958 24.25 -22.48 1.56
N SER A 959 23.74 -21.70 2.51
CA SER A 959 22.38 -21.13 2.46
C SER A 959 22.27 -20.07 1.36
N SER A 960 21.05 -19.74 0.91
CA SER A 960 20.87 -18.71 -0.13
C SER A 960 21.42 -17.33 0.28
N VAL A 961 21.27 -16.94 1.56
CA VAL A 961 21.84 -15.68 2.06
C VAL A 961 23.36 -15.79 2.19
N GLY A 962 23.86 -16.93 2.68
CA GLY A 962 25.29 -17.20 2.86
C GLY A 962 26.07 -17.13 1.55
N GLN A 963 25.55 -17.70 0.47
CA GLN A 963 26.21 -17.70 -0.83
C GLN A 963 26.36 -16.29 -1.43
N PHE A 964 25.37 -15.41 -1.24
CA PHE A 964 25.50 -14.00 -1.62
C PHE A 964 26.41 -13.23 -0.67
N ALA A 965 26.29 -13.45 0.64
CA ALA A 965 27.10 -12.76 1.64
C ALA A 965 28.60 -13.04 1.48
N ILE A 966 28.99 -14.27 1.13
CA ILE A 966 30.40 -14.62 0.84
C ILE A 966 30.91 -13.78 -0.35
N GLN A 967 30.19 -13.80 -1.49
CA GLN A 967 30.60 -13.07 -2.69
C GLN A 967 30.74 -11.57 -2.42
N LEU A 968 29.75 -10.99 -1.74
CA LEU A 968 29.71 -9.57 -1.40
C LEU A 968 30.85 -9.17 -0.45
N ALA A 969 31.08 -9.92 0.63
CA ALA A 969 32.17 -9.65 1.57
C ALA A 969 33.56 -9.78 0.92
N VAL A 970 33.76 -10.78 0.05
CA VAL A 970 35.01 -10.96 -0.71
C VAL A 970 35.22 -9.82 -1.71
N LEU A 971 34.15 -9.36 -2.38
CA LEU A 971 34.20 -8.21 -3.28
C LEU A 971 34.61 -6.92 -2.55
N SER A 972 34.09 -6.73 -1.33
CA SER A 972 34.50 -5.70 -0.36
C SER A 972 35.89 -5.90 0.24
N GLY A 973 36.65 -6.91 -0.15
CA GLY A 973 38.04 -7.15 0.29
C GLY A 973 38.22 -7.94 1.59
N TYR A 974 37.15 -8.41 2.23
CA TYR A 974 37.25 -9.17 3.48
C TYR A 974 37.64 -10.64 3.24
N LYS A 975 38.44 -11.22 4.16
CA LYS A 975 38.65 -12.66 4.26
C LYS A 975 37.45 -13.30 4.95
N VAL A 976 36.79 -14.23 4.26
CA VAL A 976 35.58 -14.89 4.77
C VAL A 976 35.90 -16.24 5.39
N ALA A 977 35.59 -16.40 6.68
CA ALA A 977 35.43 -17.69 7.32
C ALA A 977 33.95 -18.11 7.29
N THR A 978 33.66 -19.38 7.00
CA THR A 978 32.27 -19.86 6.91
C THR A 978 32.09 -21.32 7.34
N THR A 979 30.85 -21.70 7.64
CA THR A 979 30.45 -23.09 7.91
C THR A 979 29.48 -23.63 6.86
N ALA A 980 29.64 -24.89 6.49
CA ALA A 980 28.75 -25.61 5.57
C ALA A 980 28.81 -27.13 5.85
N SER A 981 27.97 -27.94 5.20
CA SER A 981 28.21 -29.40 5.19
C SER A 981 29.44 -29.68 4.30
N PRO A 982 30.27 -30.71 4.59
CA PRO A 982 31.49 -31.00 3.82
C PRO A 982 31.30 -31.11 2.30
N ARG A 983 30.19 -31.72 1.86
CA ARG A 983 29.78 -31.81 0.44
C ARG A 983 29.67 -30.46 -0.29
N ASN A 984 29.43 -29.36 0.45
CA ASN A 984 29.26 -28.02 -0.10
C ASN A 984 30.55 -27.19 -0.03
N PHE A 985 31.66 -27.71 0.51
CA PHE A 985 32.92 -26.96 0.68
C PHE A 985 33.46 -26.45 -0.65
N ALA A 986 33.41 -27.27 -1.71
CA ALA A 986 33.86 -26.86 -3.05
C ALA A 986 33.05 -25.66 -3.57
N LEU A 987 31.72 -25.67 -3.38
CA LEU A 987 30.85 -24.55 -3.75
C LEU A 987 31.22 -23.28 -3.01
N VAL A 988 31.25 -23.28 -1.66
CA VAL A 988 31.50 -22.04 -0.91
C VAL A 988 32.93 -21.51 -1.09
N ARG A 989 33.92 -22.37 -1.35
CA ARG A 989 35.27 -21.95 -1.77
C ARG A 989 35.25 -21.30 -3.16
N SER A 990 34.47 -21.82 -4.11
CA SER A 990 34.33 -21.21 -5.45
C SER A 990 33.66 -19.84 -5.45
N LEU A 991 32.94 -19.50 -4.36
CA LEU A 991 32.38 -18.17 -4.10
C LEU A 991 33.36 -17.21 -3.42
N GLY A 992 34.57 -17.68 -3.05
CA GLY A 992 35.63 -16.87 -2.45
C GLY A 992 35.87 -17.08 -0.94
N ALA A 993 35.20 -18.04 -0.29
CA ALA A 993 35.43 -18.30 1.14
C ALA A 993 36.87 -18.76 1.40
N ALA A 994 37.62 -17.99 2.21
CA ALA A 994 39.02 -18.25 2.53
C ALA A 994 39.20 -19.44 3.48
N ALA A 995 38.28 -19.60 4.44
CA ALA A 995 38.27 -20.74 5.36
C ALA A 995 36.86 -21.33 5.47
N VAL A 996 36.76 -22.67 5.46
CA VAL A 996 35.48 -23.40 5.44
C VAL A 996 35.54 -24.58 6.38
N PHE A 997 34.56 -24.65 7.29
CA PHE A 997 34.50 -25.64 8.36
C PHE A 997 33.16 -26.40 8.33
N ASP A 998 33.13 -27.59 8.93
CA ASP A 998 31.88 -28.31 9.17
C ASP A 998 31.17 -27.67 10.37
N TYR A 999 29.88 -27.34 10.24
CA TYR A 999 29.10 -26.87 11.40
C TYR A 999 28.86 -27.97 12.44
N ALA A 1000 29.04 -29.24 12.07
CA ALA A 1000 28.86 -30.40 12.95
C ALA A 1000 30.12 -30.74 13.78
N ASP A 1001 31.27 -30.11 13.48
CA ASP A 1001 32.51 -30.32 14.22
C ASP A 1001 32.43 -29.67 15.63
N PRO A 1002 32.58 -30.44 16.73
CA PRO A 1002 32.60 -29.87 18.08
C PRO A 1002 33.71 -28.83 18.30
N ALA A 1003 34.80 -28.90 17.53
CA ALA A 1003 35.91 -27.96 17.59
C ALA A 1003 35.75 -26.75 16.64
N VAL A 1004 34.60 -26.60 15.94
CA VAL A 1004 34.38 -25.59 14.88
C VAL A 1004 34.76 -24.17 15.30
N VAL A 1005 34.40 -23.74 16.52
CA VAL A 1005 34.75 -22.40 17.03
C VAL A 1005 36.27 -22.22 17.18
N ALA A 1006 36.95 -23.21 17.77
CA ALA A 1006 38.40 -23.17 17.93
C ALA A 1006 39.12 -23.18 16.57
N ASN A 1007 38.61 -23.97 15.62
CA ASN A 1007 39.16 -24.06 14.27
C ASN A 1007 38.98 -22.74 13.48
N ILE A 1008 37.84 -22.06 13.62
CA ILE A 1008 37.60 -20.72 13.04
C ILE A 1008 38.53 -19.66 13.67
N LYS A 1009 38.68 -19.67 14.99
CA LYS A 1009 39.61 -18.75 15.69
C LYS A 1009 41.05 -18.99 15.28
N ALA A 1010 41.49 -20.25 15.19
CA ALA A 1010 42.85 -20.59 14.74
C ALA A 1010 43.13 -20.08 13.31
N ALA A 1011 42.20 -20.25 12.38
CA ALA A 1011 42.38 -19.81 10.99
C ALA A 1011 42.35 -18.28 10.80
N SER A 1012 41.60 -17.56 11.65
CA SER A 1012 41.50 -16.09 11.61
C SER A 1012 42.49 -15.38 12.54
N GLY A 1013 43.27 -16.10 13.34
CA GLY A 1013 44.12 -15.52 14.38
C GLY A 1013 43.34 -14.85 15.52
N ASP A 1014 42.13 -15.35 15.80
CA ASP A 1014 41.14 -14.79 16.74
C ASP A 1014 40.89 -13.27 16.54
N SER A 1015 40.78 -12.86 15.26
CA SER A 1015 40.64 -11.46 14.86
C SER A 1015 39.21 -11.02 14.54
N ILE A 1016 38.27 -11.96 14.33
CA ILE A 1016 36.91 -11.68 13.82
C ILE A 1016 36.16 -10.73 14.77
N ARG A 1017 35.70 -9.59 14.22
CA ARG A 1017 34.85 -8.59 14.91
C ARG A 1017 33.44 -8.47 14.33
N ALA A 1018 33.18 -9.08 13.17
CA ALA A 1018 31.89 -9.04 12.49
C ALA A 1018 31.43 -10.45 12.10
N ALA A 1019 30.18 -10.79 12.39
CA ALA A 1019 29.59 -12.08 12.03
C ALA A 1019 28.14 -11.97 11.54
N LEU A 1020 27.79 -12.81 10.56
CA LEU A 1020 26.43 -12.94 10.02
C LEU A 1020 25.89 -14.36 10.23
N ASP A 1021 24.79 -14.47 10.96
CA ASP A 1021 24.01 -15.69 11.11
C ASP A 1021 22.91 -15.78 10.04
N THR A 1022 23.05 -16.74 9.12
CA THR A 1022 22.08 -17.00 8.04
C THR A 1022 21.10 -18.15 8.34
N ILE A 1023 21.13 -18.71 9.55
CA ILE A 1023 20.39 -19.92 9.93
C ILE A 1023 19.39 -19.63 11.06
N GLY A 1024 19.78 -18.85 12.07
CA GLY A 1024 18.91 -18.38 13.15
C GLY A 1024 18.52 -19.41 14.21
N LEU A 1025 19.10 -20.60 14.19
CA LEU A 1025 18.96 -21.61 15.26
C LEU A 1025 19.77 -21.21 16.50
N ARG A 1026 19.36 -21.65 17.70
CA ARG A 1026 20.08 -21.38 18.97
C ARG A 1026 21.58 -21.69 18.87
N SER A 1027 21.94 -22.85 18.34
CA SER A 1027 23.35 -23.26 18.15
C SER A 1027 24.09 -22.39 17.14
N ALA A 1028 23.43 -21.98 16.04
CA ALA A 1028 24.01 -21.05 15.07
C ALA A 1028 24.27 -19.67 15.69
N GLN A 1029 23.32 -19.14 16.46
CA GLN A 1029 23.50 -17.88 17.19
C GLN A 1029 24.65 -17.97 18.20
N ALA A 1030 24.72 -19.08 18.95
CA ALA A 1030 25.82 -19.36 19.87
C ALA A 1030 27.18 -19.35 19.13
N THR A 1031 27.32 -20.15 18.07
CA THR A 1031 28.55 -20.21 17.27
C THR A 1031 28.96 -18.84 16.74
N CYS A 1032 28.03 -18.02 16.25
CA CYS A 1032 28.33 -16.68 15.74
C CYS A 1032 28.84 -15.72 16.81
N VAL A 1033 28.39 -15.86 18.06
CA VAL A 1033 28.86 -15.05 19.20
C VAL A 1033 30.21 -15.56 19.70
N GLU A 1034 30.40 -16.88 19.81
CA GLU A 1034 31.64 -17.45 20.34
C GLU A 1034 32.85 -17.28 19.41
N VAL A 1035 32.65 -17.18 18.08
CA VAL A 1035 33.76 -16.88 17.14
C VAL A 1035 34.22 -15.42 17.17
N ILE A 1036 33.46 -14.50 17.75
CA ILE A 1036 33.93 -13.13 17.95
C ILE A 1036 35.13 -13.16 18.90
N ALA A 1037 36.13 -12.36 18.60
CA ALA A 1037 37.33 -12.24 19.41
C ALA A 1037 37.05 -11.65 20.82
N PRO A 1038 38.02 -11.72 21.75
CA PRO A 1038 37.98 -10.93 22.98
C PRO A 1038 37.91 -9.42 22.70
N GLY A 1039 37.15 -8.69 23.53
CA GLY A 1039 36.94 -7.25 23.37
C GLY A 1039 35.76 -6.88 22.48
N GLY A 1040 34.80 -7.79 22.30
CA GLY A 1040 33.54 -7.53 21.63
C GLY A 1040 33.57 -7.47 20.09
N GLY A 1041 32.42 -7.13 19.52
CA GLY A 1041 32.16 -7.11 18.08
C GLY A 1041 30.66 -7.12 17.78
N LYS A 1042 30.27 -7.25 16.51
CA LYS A 1042 28.87 -7.26 16.06
C LYS A 1042 28.48 -8.60 15.43
N VAL A 1043 27.30 -9.09 15.80
CA VAL A 1043 26.66 -10.25 15.17
C VAL A 1043 25.29 -9.82 14.65
N VAL A 1044 25.04 -10.00 13.35
CA VAL A 1044 23.71 -9.79 12.76
C VAL A 1044 23.01 -11.13 12.56
N HIS A 1045 21.78 -11.23 13.04
CA HIS A 1045 20.90 -12.39 12.90
C HIS A 1045 19.74 -12.06 11.97
N ILE A 1046 19.46 -12.95 10.99
CA ILE A 1046 18.30 -12.79 10.09
C ILE A 1046 16.97 -13.29 10.68
N LEU A 1047 17.02 -13.88 11.88
CA LEU A 1047 15.87 -14.21 12.74
C LEU A 1047 16.03 -13.53 14.10
N GLN A 1048 14.97 -13.49 14.90
CA GLN A 1048 14.99 -12.84 16.22
C GLN A 1048 16.13 -13.35 17.11
N VAL A 1049 16.75 -12.44 17.85
CA VAL A 1049 17.82 -12.75 18.82
C VAL A 1049 17.24 -13.63 19.93
N ILE A 1050 17.86 -14.78 20.16
CA ILE A 1050 17.51 -15.70 21.25
C ILE A 1050 18.37 -15.31 22.46
N PRO A 1051 17.83 -14.66 23.52
CA PRO A 1051 18.67 -14.00 24.53
C PRO A 1051 19.69 -14.94 25.17
N ASP A 1052 19.24 -16.13 25.57
CA ASP A 1052 19.99 -17.20 26.23
C ASP A 1052 20.78 -18.12 25.28
N ALA A 1053 21.08 -17.68 24.04
CA ALA A 1053 21.91 -18.47 23.11
C ALA A 1053 23.43 -18.40 23.39
N SER A 1054 23.90 -17.34 24.04
CA SER A 1054 25.26 -17.24 24.60
C SER A 1054 25.21 -16.38 25.86
N ALA A 1055 26.15 -16.60 26.78
CA ALA A 1055 26.34 -15.80 27.99
C ALA A 1055 27.22 -14.56 27.77
N ARG A 1056 27.83 -14.38 26.59
CA ARG A 1056 28.68 -13.22 26.30
C ARG A 1056 27.86 -11.95 26.12
N THR A 1057 28.19 -10.95 26.93
CA THR A 1057 27.57 -9.62 26.93
C THR A 1057 28.41 -8.55 26.21
N ASP A 1058 29.65 -8.86 25.83
CA ASP A 1058 30.56 -7.96 25.12
C ASP A 1058 30.30 -7.91 23.60
N VAL A 1059 29.40 -8.76 23.08
CA VAL A 1059 29.07 -8.86 21.66
C VAL A 1059 27.70 -8.22 21.39
N GLU A 1060 27.65 -7.22 20.51
CA GLU A 1060 26.41 -6.59 20.05
C GLU A 1060 25.65 -7.55 19.14
N ARG A 1061 24.41 -7.92 19.51
CA ARG A 1061 23.58 -8.88 18.78
C ARG A 1061 22.36 -8.20 18.18
N ILE A 1062 22.34 -8.10 16.86
CA ILE A 1062 21.41 -7.25 16.11
C ILE A 1062 20.46 -8.09 15.27
N TYR A 1063 19.16 -7.85 15.37
CA TYR A 1063 18.15 -8.47 14.50
C TYR A 1063 17.95 -7.63 13.21
N THR A 1064 18.03 -8.27 12.05
CA THR A 1064 17.65 -7.65 10.76
C THR A 1064 16.47 -8.35 10.10
N LEU A 1065 15.64 -7.57 9.41
CA LEU A 1065 14.50 -8.06 8.65
C LEU A 1065 14.33 -7.24 7.37
N LEU A 1066 14.48 -7.90 6.22
CA LEU A 1066 14.47 -7.27 4.90
C LEU A 1066 13.18 -6.46 4.63
N TYR A 1067 12.03 -6.94 5.10
CA TYR A 1067 10.74 -6.32 4.80
C TYR A 1067 10.59 -4.87 5.30
N TRP A 1068 11.42 -4.40 6.23
CA TRP A 1068 11.47 -2.98 6.59
C TRP A 1068 11.79 -2.07 5.39
N ALA A 1069 12.63 -2.52 4.46
CA ALA A 1069 12.95 -1.77 3.25
C ALA A 1069 11.75 -1.55 2.31
N LEU A 1070 10.69 -2.37 2.39
CA LEU A 1070 9.49 -2.19 1.59
C LEU A 1070 8.68 -0.95 2.00
N GLY A 1071 9.05 -0.24 3.07
CA GLY A 1071 8.46 1.04 3.47
C GLY A 1071 7.00 0.95 3.95
N ARG A 1072 6.52 -0.25 4.28
CA ARG A 1072 5.16 -0.51 4.78
C ARG A 1072 5.26 -1.07 6.19
N ALA A 1073 4.47 -0.54 7.13
CA ALA A 1073 4.32 -1.15 8.44
C ALA A 1073 3.60 -2.51 8.32
N PHE A 1074 3.99 -3.47 9.14
CA PHE A 1074 3.34 -4.78 9.25
C PHE A 1074 3.41 -5.29 10.70
N SER A 1075 2.76 -6.42 10.97
CA SER A 1075 2.81 -7.09 12.27
C SER A 1075 2.75 -8.59 12.06
N PHE A 1076 3.50 -9.35 12.88
CA PHE A 1076 3.40 -10.81 12.95
C PHE A 1076 2.47 -11.31 14.06
N GLY A 1077 1.74 -10.40 14.71
CA GLY A 1077 0.87 -10.65 15.86
C GLY A 1077 1.02 -9.55 16.92
N PRO A 1078 0.19 -9.57 17.98
CA PRO A 1078 0.29 -8.60 19.08
C PRO A 1078 1.67 -8.64 19.75
N GLY A 1079 2.31 -7.49 19.92
CA GLY A 1079 3.66 -7.38 20.47
C GLY A 1079 4.78 -7.72 19.48
N ALA A 1080 4.44 -7.91 18.21
CA ALA A 1080 5.37 -8.16 17.10
C ALA A 1080 5.09 -7.16 15.94
N GLU A 1081 4.90 -5.90 16.30
CA GLU A 1081 4.71 -4.78 15.37
C GLU A 1081 6.04 -4.34 14.75
N HIS A 1082 6.04 -4.19 13.43
CA HIS A 1082 7.16 -3.71 12.63
C HIS A 1082 6.76 -2.37 11.98
N PRO A 1083 7.10 -1.23 12.59
CA PRO A 1083 6.82 0.09 12.02
C PRO A 1083 7.65 0.33 10.74
N VAL A 1084 7.28 1.36 9.99
CA VAL A 1084 8.09 1.83 8.85
C VAL A 1084 9.46 2.29 9.34
N ARG A 1085 10.51 1.89 8.63
CA ARG A 1085 11.90 2.34 8.85
C ARG A 1085 12.44 2.95 7.55
N PRO A 1086 12.33 4.28 7.38
CA PRO A 1086 12.79 4.96 6.17
C PRO A 1086 14.27 4.71 5.86
N GLU A 1087 15.10 4.52 6.89
CA GLU A 1087 16.53 4.22 6.79
C GLU A 1087 16.81 2.88 6.09
N ASP A 1088 16.07 1.81 6.44
CA ASP A 1088 16.20 0.49 5.80
C ASP A 1088 15.83 0.57 4.31
N ARG A 1089 14.84 1.41 3.94
CA ARG A 1089 14.48 1.65 2.52
C ARG A 1089 15.54 2.48 1.80
N ALA A 1090 16.00 3.57 2.41
CA ALA A 1090 16.99 4.46 1.82
C ALA A 1090 18.31 3.74 1.52
N HIS A 1091 18.74 2.82 2.40
CA HIS A 1091 19.92 1.98 2.17
C HIS A 1091 19.75 1.05 0.95
N MET A 1092 18.61 0.35 0.82
CA MET A 1092 18.36 -0.49 -0.35
C MET A 1092 18.33 0.32 -1.66
N VAL A 1093 17.65 1.48 -1.68
CA VAL A 1093 17.59 2.37 -2.86
C VAL A 1093 18.96 2.95 -3.22
N HIS A 1094 19.84 3.18 -2.23
CA HIS A 1094 21.22 3.56 -2.48
C HIS A 1094 21.99 2.42 -3.15
N PHE A 1095 22.01 1.23 -2.54
CA PHE A 1095 22.78 0.08 -3.03
C PHE A 1095 22.30 -0.42 -4.40
N LEU A 1096 20.99 -0.34 -4.68
CA LEU A 1096 20.40 -0.85 -5.93
C LEU A 1096 21.02 -0.26 -7.20
N LYS A 1097 21.49 0.99 -7.13
CA LYS A 1097 22.19 1.68 -8.23
C LYS A 1097 23.47 0.96 -8.68
N LYS A 1098 24.08 0.15 -7.81
CA LYS A 1098 25.30 -0.62 -8.06
C LYS A 1098 25.01 -1.98 -8.74
N VAL A 1099 23.84 -2.58 -8.49
CA VAL A 1099 23.54 -3.99 -8.83
C VAL A 1099 23.67 -4.30 -10.33
N PRO A 1100 23.14 -3.50 -11.28
CA PRO A 1100 23.28 -3.80 -12.71
C PRO A 1100 24.75 -3.82 -13.18
N GLY A 1101 25.61 -2.99 -12.58
CA GLY A 1101 27.06 -3.01 -12.86
C GLY A 1101 27.71 -4.29 -12.35
N LEU A 1102 27.48 -4.63 -11.07
CA LEU A 1102 28.03 -5.84 -10.45
C LEU A 1102 27.66 -7.14 -11.19
N VAL A 1103 26.44 -7.22 -11.73
CA VAL A 1103 25.98 -8.36 -12.54
C VAL A 1103 26.60 -8.34 -13.94
N LYS A 1104 26.64 -7.17 -14.60
CA LYS A 1104 27.23 -7.00 -15.94
C LYS A 1104 28.71 -7.36 -15.98
N ASP A 1105 29.44 -6.99 -14.94
CA ASP A 1105 30.88 -7.24 -14.82
C ASP A 1105 31.19 -8.64 -14.26
N GLY A 1106 30.16 -9.46 -14.00
CA GLY A 1106 30.30 -10.85 -13.50
C GLY A 1106 30.81 -10.97 -12.06
N LEU A 1107 30.81 -9.86 -11.31
CA LEU A 1107 31.35 -9.75 -9.95
C LEU A 1107 30.43 -10.40 -8.90
N VAL A 1108 29.13 -10.50 -9.18
CA VAL A 1108 28.17 -11.24 -8.37
C VAL A 1108 27.40 -12.21 -9.27
N LYS A 1109 27.36 -13.49 -8.88
CA LYS A 1109 26.70 -14.56 -9.62
C LYS A 1109 25.37 -14.97 -8.97
N PRO A 1110 24.37 -15.39 -9.77
CA PRO A 1110 23.12 -15.97 -9.25
C PRO A 1110 23.38 -17.28 -8.51
N LEU A 1111 22.38 -17.75 -7.77
CA LEU A 1111 22.46 -19.07 -7.13
C LEU A 1111 22.20 -20.19 -8.17
N PRO A 1112 22.74 -21.41 -7.95
CA PRO A 1112 22.39 -22.57 -8.78
C PRO A 1112 20.88 -22.79 -8.82
N VAL A 1113 20.30 -22.80 -10.03
CA VAL A 1113 18.85 -22.93 -10.25
C VAL A 1113 18.43 -24.39 -10.27
N LYS A 1114 17.52 -24.76 -9.35
CA LYS A 1114 16.73 -25.98 -9.45
C LYS A 1114 15.37 -25.64 -10.07
N LEU A 1115 15.28 -25.73 -11.38
CA LEU A 1115 14.03 -25.50 -12.08
C LEU A 1115 13.04 -26.63 -11.77
N TRP A 1116 11.83 -26.28 -11.34
CA TRP A 1116 10.75 -27.22 -11.07
C TRP A 1116 9.57 -26.91 -12.01
N GLU A 1117 9.26 -27.87 -12.87
CA GLU A 1117 8.19 -27.79 -13.86
C GLU A 1117 6.79 -27.87 -13.19
N GLY A 1118 5.77 -27.30 -13.84
CA GLY A 1118 4.39 -27.22 -13.34
C GLY A 1118 3.98 -25.85 -12.77
N GLY A 1119 4.89 -24.87 -12.80
CA GLY A 1119 4.62 -23.47 -12.48
C GLY A 1119 4.00 -23.25 -11.11
N LEU A 1120 3.04 -22.32 -11.01
CA LEU A 1120 2.39 -21.98 -9.73
C LEU A 1120 1.77 -23.20 -9.02
N ALA A 1121 1.31 -24.21 -9.78
CA ALA A 1121 0.69 -25.40 -9.23
C ALA A 1121 1.67 -26.37 -8.55
N ALA A 1122 2.97 -26.31 -8.91
CA ALA A 1122 4.03 -27.14 -8.31
C ALA A 1122 4.69 -26.47 -7.09
N ILE A 1123 4.33 -25.22 -6.76
CA ILE A 1123 4.88 -24.50 -5.61
C ILE A 1123 4.54 -25.18 -4.28
N PRO A 1124 3.29 -25.64 -3.99
CA PRO A 1124 2.97 -26.35 -2.75
C PRO A 1124 3.88 -27.56 -2.46
N ASP A 1125 4.19 -28.36 -3.48
CA ASP A 1125 5.07 -29.52 -3.35
C ASP A 1125 6.51 -29.11 -3.02
N GLY A 1126 6.99 -27.98 -3.56
CA GLY A 1126 8.30 -27.45 -3.20
C GLY A 1126 8.38 -26.83 -1.81
N LEU A 1127 7.28 -26.21 -1.35
CA LEU A 1127 7.20 -25.77 0.05
C LEU A 1127 7.29 -26.98 0.99
N GLN A 1128 6.67 -28.11 0.62
CA GLN A 1128 6.78 -29.36 1.37
C GLN A 1128 8.20 -29.96 1.32
N TYR A 1129 8.81 -30.04 0.13
CA TYR A 1129 10.19 -30.49 -0.04
C TYR A 1129 11.21 -29.62 0.74
N MET A 1130 10.91 -28.32 0.89
CA MET A 1130 11.70 -27.42 1.72
C MET A 1130 11.48 -27.63 3.23
N ARG A 1131 10.24 -27.91 3.68
CA ARG A 1131 9.94 -28.32 5.08
C ARG A 1131 10.68 -29.59 5.47
N GLU A 1132 10.73 -30.57 4.57
CA GLU A 1132 11.45 -31.84 4.74
C GLU A 1132 12.98 -31.68 4.70
N GLY A 1133 13.48 -30.45 4.48
CA GLY A 1133 14.89 -30.15 4.48
C GLY A 1133 15.65 -30.84 3.36
N LEU A 1134 15.01 -31.07 2.20
CA LEU A 1134 15.59 -31.79 1.07
C LEU A 1134 16.37 -30.90 0.09
N VAL A 1135 16.29 -29.57 0.22
CA VAL A 1135 17.02 -28.58 -0.60
C VAL A 1135 18.54 -28.64 -0.34
N ARG A 1136 19.37 -28.54 -1.39
CA ARG A 1136 20.83 -28.73 -1.31
C ARG A 1136 21.61 -27.64 -2.04
N ALA A 1137 21.82 -26.49 -1.37
CA ALA A 1137 22.63 -25.36 -1.86
C ALA A 1137 22.22 -24.76 -3.23
N GLU A 1138 21.07 -25.16 -3.73
CA GLU A 1138 20.39 -24.70 -4.94
C GLU A 1138 19.12 -23.93 -4.56
N LYS A 1139 18.68 -23.02 -5.43
CA LYS A 1139 17.43 -22.27 -5.26
C LYS A 1139 16.35 -22.95 -6.11
N ILE A 1140 15.23 -23.32 -5.50
CA ILE A 1140 14.06 -23.81 -6.26
C ILE A 1140 13.42 -22.64 -7.02
N VAL A 1141 13.23 -22.80 -8.32
CA VAL A 1141 12.66 -21.80 -9.22
C VAL A 1141 11.55 -22.42 -10.08
N TYR A 1142 10.49 -21.64 -10.35
CA TYR A 1142 9.35 -22.03 -11.19
C TYR A 1142 9.17 -21.03 -12.32
N ARG A 1143 8.83 -21.54 -13.52
CA ARG A 1143 8.30 -20.71 -14.62
C ARG A 1143 6.81 -20.46 -14.40
N VAL A 1144 6.39 -19.20 -14.45
CA VAL A 1144 4.99 -18.79 -14.21
C VAL A 1144 4.19 -18.66 -15.50
N ALA A 1145 4.88 -18.41 -16.62
CA ALA A 1145 4.31 -18.24 -17.95
C ALA A 1145 4.36 -19.52 -18.80
#